data_AF-A0A6H1RGP3-F1
#
_entry.id   AF-A0A6H1RGP3-F1
#
_cell.length_a   1.000
_cell.length_b   1.000
_cell.length_c   1.000
_cell.angle_alpha   90.00
_cell.angle_beta   90.00
_cell.angle_gamma   90.00
#
_symmetry.space_group_name_H-M   'P 1'
#
loop_
_entity.id
_entity.type
_entity.pdbx_description
1 polymer ?
#
loop_
_entity_poly.entity_id
_entity_poly.type
_entity_poly.pdbx_seq_one_letter_code
_entity_poly.pdbx_strand_id
1 'polypeptide(L)'
;MTKTIHQPQTDERAIVAGTTIRFVLLVALLLVSSGRMMLDVALGFYGEGDMSCVLAAGGDPSQNSSLYIGAIVHAPAFEACTASYQSSPPWWLTLVVWPTLLLIGAGLLFWGLPAWRTRRGRVVPLEAIDRDGALHRLLGELAAVAGLTRVPRVVVDPAAPSTGAVVFGRNGRPTVCLDGGLLARRRTDSPGFRAVLLHELAHIRNGDVTITYVTVSLWRVFLGLVLLPFLVRYITMFAHELGSTIGPNEEPVATRGLLLTVFLVVLVYLARADVLRSREMYADLAAVRWGADPRTWAARTPAAAGGAPRPAFGSFAELWRTHPRWDLRRDALTNPAALFAVPALPMFLAGAAAALINAHLWSLAQQYAQNNKWAEQAAALTAATLVSGVAGIALWRAVAHARLTARRAPSGVRAGLWLGAGMAAAELFVNRAVLFGWLPAQPAVLVLVVLAGVVFAWWTTQCAQLWSVVWPGRRIWTAMLPGLAAGCVALSAWFAWWQGVGAIIGHGWQVNPDGVRQLLMQGLSPDQVAEHYTALSAIAFGWPQLQTITYLPVVLSAVAVLWLMPLLAWVIPPAPVSPRWVRDAVGASGGVPPHGEGLPPLRRALLPGLLGGVLSWAVVVCVMAYMHTWQPPLGQRDVTTLLYQAWVFLALVAAVVTAAVIASVLASRYRLLIALIAAETAALAGFAGVFVLADMDGCVQPLNTLQSSCVVSPASIWLGFQHILGVILVLGALVAVFAAAAVSAIRRAWPPATQEPRAGRDGLLARRTCVGALCAMAVVITLAQEIPLVLKRPLEHAPAVGRIVPGDNTAVSAHTRAMQVIAWSRVGGWALMDRFAADARSLSEVLREAATVTKGAIDPARVRPFCDDLAQIARDADRFFPVPEPQAQSRWQEFIAQARESSADCGQALDHENGRLFLVAVREMTEAGDTLKAVKDRIGTVAHDGGF
;
A
#
# COMPACT_ATOMS: atom_id res chain seq x y z
N MET A 1 21.80 52.29 18.69
CA MET A 1 20.44 51.93 18.24
C MET A 1 20.50 50.64 17.42
N THR A 2 20.36 49.49 18.07
CA THR A 2 20.23 48.19 17.42
C THR A 2 18.84 48.08 16.81
N LYS A 3 18.76 48.10 15.47
CA LYS A 3 17.54 47.86 14.70
C LYS A 3 17.02 46.46 15.05
N THR A 4 16.05 46.36 15.95
CA THR A 4 15.24 45.16 16.13
C THR A 4 14.48 44.95 14.83
N ILE A 5 14.97 44.04 13.99
CA ILE A 5 14.27 43.61 12.78
C ILE A 5 13.01 42.89 13.27
N HIS A 6 11.87 43.59 13.28
CA HIS A 6 10.57 42.95 13.45
C HIS A 6 10.36 42.01 12.27
N GLN A 7 10.52 40.71 12.51
CA GLN A 7 10.09 39.70 11.55
C GLN A 7 8.58 39.85 11.36
N PRO A 8 8.07 39.83 10.11
CA PRO A 8 6.65 39.94 9.85
C PRO A 8 5.90 38.80 10.56
N GLN A 9 4.92 39.14 11.39
CA GLN A 9 4.05 38.17 12.05
C GLN A 9 3.17 37.50 10.99
N THR A 10 3.50 36.27 10.62
CA THR A 10 2.67 35.47 9.71
C THR A 10 1.46 34.90 10.45
N ASP A 11 0.25 35.04 9.90
CA ASP A 11 -0.92 34.37 10.45
C ASP A 11 -0.80 32.85 10.27
N GLU A 12 -0.58 32.13 11.37
CA GLU A 12 -0.51 30.65 11.40
C GLU A 12 -1.81 29.99 10.92
N ARG A 13 -2.93 30.72 10.89
CA ARG A 13 -4.24 30.25 10.39
C ARG A 13 -4.37 30.28 8.87
N ALA A 14 -3.43 30.92 8.16
CA ALA A 14 -3.42 30.90 6.69
C ALA A 14 -3.27 29.47 6.11
N ILE A 15 -2.77 28.52 6.91
CA ILE A 15 -2.57 27.11 6.51
C ILE A 15 -2.97 26.17 7.66
N VAL A 16 -3.75 25.13 7.35
CA VAL A 16 -4.26 24.12 8.31
C VAL A 16 -3.12 23.43 9.06
N ALA A 17 -3.18 23.35 10.40
CA ALA A 17 -2.12 22.82 11.29
C ALA A 17 -1.72 21.35 11.04
N GLY A 18 -2.58 20.55 10.38
CA GLY A 18 -2.33 19.14 10.04
C GLY A 18 -2.36 18.16 11.24
N THR A 19 -2.39 18.66 12.48
CA THR A 19 -2.42 17.85 13.71
C THR A 19 -3.67 16.98 13.82
N THR A 20 -4.82 17.45 13.33
CA THR A 20 -6.06 16.66 13.28
C THR A 20 -5.92 15.41 12.41
N ILE A 21 -5.26 15.51 11.26
CA ILE A 21 -5.12 14.38 10.34
C ILE A 21 -4.15 13.33 10.92
N ARG A 22 -3.13 13.73 11.69
CA ARG A 22 -2.28 12.79 12.44
C ARG A 22 -3.11 11.98 13.45
N PHE A 23 -4.04 12.63 14.12
CA PHE A 23 -4.97 11.94 15.03
C PHE A 23 -5.90 10.98 14.26
N VAL A 24 -6.47 11.41 13.12
CA VAL A 24 -7.29 10.52 12.27
C VAL A 24 -6.49 9.31 11.79
N LEU A 25 -5.24 9.50 11.36
CA LEU A 25 -4.34 8.41 10.97
C LEU A 25 -4.12 7.41 12.12
N LEU A 26 -3.91 7.91 13.35
CA LEU A 26 -3.76 7.06 14.52
C LEU A 26 -5.04 6.28 14.85
N VAL A 27 -6.21 6.93 14.80
CA VAL A 27 -7.50 6.26 15.03
C VAL A 27 -7.75 5.19 13.97
N ALA A 28 -7.51 5.51 12.69
CA ALA A 28 -7.62 4.56 11.59
C ALA A 28 -6.70 3.35 11.78
N LEU A 29 -5.45 3.56 12.19
CA LEU A 29 -4.51 2.48 12.51
C LEU A 29 -5.07 1.56 13.59
N LEU A 30 -5.61 2.11 14.68
CA LEU A 30 -6.14 1.30 15.79
C LEU A 30 -7.40 0.53 15.39
N LEU A 31 -8.31 1.13 14.62
CA LEU A 31 -9.53 0.47 14.15
C LEU A 31 -9.22 -0.66 13.16
N VAL A 32 -8.40 -0.38 12.14
CA VAL A 32 -8.02 -1.37 11.13
C VAL A 32 -7.21 -2.51 11.76
N SER A 33 -6.23 -2.17 12.61
CA SER A 33 -5.46 -3.19 13.33
C SER A 33 -6.35 -4.01 14.25
N SER A 34 -7.38 -3.43 14.88
CA SER A 34 -8.31 -4.21 15.71
C SER A 34 -9.05 -5.28 14.92
N GLY A 35 -9.55 -4.96 13.72
CA GLY A 35 -10.21 -5.93 12.86
C GLY A 35 -9.26 -7.06 12.43
N ARG A 36 -8.06 -6.71 11.92
CA ARG A 36 -7.09 -7.72 11.46
C ARG A 36 -6.50 -8.56 12.59
N MET A 37 -6.17 -7.97 13.73
CA MET A 37 -5.61 -8.69 14.87
C MET A 37 -6.64 -9.60 15.53
N MET A 38 -7.90 -9.16 15.65
CA MET A 38 -8.95 -10.02 16.19
C MET A 38 -9.42 -11.09 15.21
N LEU A 39 -9.31 -10.86 13.90
CA LEU A 39 -9.39 -11.93 12.92
C LEU A 39 -8.34 -13.01 13.24
N ASP A 40 -7.06 -12.63 13.41
CA ASP A 40 -5.98 -13.57 13.74
C ASP A 40 -6.27 -14.41 14.99
N VAL A 41 -6.76 -13.75 16.05
CA VAL A 41 -7.17 -14.40 17.29
C VAL A 41 -8.32 -15.38 17.01
N ALA A 42 -9.33 -14.96 16.25
CA ALA A 42 -10.46 -15.82 15.88
C ALA A 42 -10.00 -17.04 15.07
N LEU A 43 -9.14 -16.85 14.06
CA LEU A 43 -8.61 -17.94 13.22
C LEU A 43 -7.88 -19.00 14.04
N GLY A 44 -7.20 -18.58 15.13
CA GLY A 44 -6.63 -19.51 16.10
C GLY A 44 -7.64 -20.46 16.76
N PHE A 45 -8.89 -20.04 16.93
CA PHE A 45 -9.96 -20.88 17.47
C PHE A 45 -10.70 -21.69 16.40
N TYR A 46 -10.76 -21.18 15.16
CA TYR A 46 -11.43 -21.85 14.03
C TYR A 46 -10.55 -22.90 13.31
N GLY A 47 -9.31 -23.11 13.76
CA GLY A 47 -8.40 -24.09 13.14
C GLY A 47 -7.69 -23.62 11.87
N GLU A 48 -7.84 -22.35 11.47
CA GLU A 48 -7.27 -21.77 10.24
C GLU A 48 -5.73 -21.61 10.28
N GLY A 49 -5.07 -21.95 11.39
CA GLY A 49 -3.61 -22.17 11.42
C GLY A 49 -3.19 -23.47 10.72
N ASP A 50 -4.14 -24.31 10.30
CA ASP A 50 -3.88 -25.56 9.63
C ASP A 50 -3.55 -25.34 8.15
N MET A 51 -2.27 -25.46 7.81
CA MET A 51 -1.75 -25.41 6.44
C MET A 51 -2.20 -26.61 5.58
N SER A 52 -3.10 -27.46 6.06
CA SER A 52 -3.53 -28.68 5.39
C SER A 52 -4.01 -28.49 3.95
N CYS A 53 -4.82 -27.47 3.62
CA CYS A 53 -5.20 -27.26 2.20
C CYS A 53 -4.00 -26.83 1.33
N VAL A 54 -3.07 -26.05 1.88
CA VAL A 54 -1.85 -25.62 1.18
C VAL A 54 -0.89 -26.79 0.97
N LEU A 55 -0.69 -27.60 2.00
CA LEU A 55 0.11 -28.83 1.97
C LEU A 55 -0.50 -29.88 1.03
N ALA A 56 -1.82 -30.06 1.06
CA ALA A 56 -2.55 -30.97 0.17
C ALA A 56 -2.43 -30.58 -1.30
N ALA A 57 -2.38 -29.28 -1.59
CA ALA A 57 -2.12 -28.77 -2.93
C ALA A 57 -0.65 -28.94 -3.38
N GLY A 58 0.25 -29.42 -2.50
CA GLY A 58 1.67 -29.62 -2.79
C GLY A 58 2.57 -28.47 -2.34
N GLY A 59 2.10 -27.56 -1.48
CA GLY A 59 2.92 -26.50 -0.90
C GLY A 59 4.04 -27.03 -0.01
N ASP A 60 5.20 -26.38 -0.04
CA ASP A 60 6.38 -26.73 0.77
C ASP A 60 6.71 -25.60 1.77
N PRO A 61 6.49 -25.78 3.08
CA PRO A 61 6.79 -24.76 4.09
C PRO A 61 8.28 -24.43 4.22
N SER A 62 9.18 -25.33 3.79
CA SER A 62 10.62 -25.07 3.79
C SER A 62 11.06 -24.13 2.67
N GLN A 63 10.17 -23.85 1.71
CA GLN A 63 10.43 -23.04 0.53
C GLN A 63 9.40 -21.91 0.40
N ASN A 64 9.81 -20.69 0.74
CA ASN A 64 8.93 -19.52 0.66
C ASN A 64 8.39 -19.24 -0.76
N SER A 65 9.11 -19.63 -1.82
CA SER A 65 8.78 -19.39 -3.23
C SER A 65 7.67 -20.31 -3.77
N SER A 66 7.57 -21.54 -3.26
CA SER A 66 6.69 -22.58 -3.81
C SER A 66 5.43 -22.85 -2.98
N LEU A 67 5.30 -22.21 -1.83
CA LEU A 67 4.24 -22.46 -0.84
C LEU A 67 2.82 -22.46 -1.43
N TYR A 68 2.50 -21.53 -2.34
CA TYR A 68 1.15 -21.37 -2.91
C TYR A 68 1.04 -21.77 -4.38
N ILE A 69 2.09 -22.37 -4.97
CA ILE A 69 2.05 -22.77 -6.39
C ILE A 69 0.91 -23.76 -6.64
N GLY A 70 0.79 -24.77 -5.77
CA GLY A 70 -0.29 -25.75 -5.83
C GLY A 70 -1.68 -25.11 -5.78
N ALA A 71 -1.85 -24.09 -4.93
CA ALA A 71 -3.09 -23.34 -4.81
C ALA A 71 -3.43 -22.55 -6.09
N ILE A 72 -2.41 -22.04 -6.80
CA ILE A 72 -2.61 -21.32 -8.07
C ILE A 72 -2.92 -22.29 -9.21
N VAL A 73 -2.19 -23.41 -9.29
CA VAL A 73 -2.35 -24.41 -10.36
C VAL A 73 -3.69 -25.13 -10.22
N HIS A 74 -4.11 -25.42 -8.99
CA HIS A 74 -5.35 -26.13 -8.66
C HIS A 74 -6.38 -25.20 -7.98
N ALA A 75 -6.53 -23.97 -8.47
CA ALA A 75 -7.36 -22.94 -7.84
C ALA A 75 -8.79 -23.40 -7.48
N PRO A 76 -9.54 -24.11 -8.34
CA PRO A 76 -10.89 -24.57 -8.00
C PRO A 76 -10.91 -25.59 -6.85
N ALA A 77 -9.94 -26.53 -6.83
CA ALA A 77 -9.81 -27.52 -5.77
C ALA A 77 -9.38 -26.87 -4.45
N PHE A 78 -8.52 -25.86 -4.53
CA PHE A 78 -8.07 -25.07 -3.39
C PHE A 78 -9.20 -24.24 -2.78
N GLU A 79 -10.01 -23.57 -3.59
CA GLU A 79 -11.18 -22.83 -3.14
C GLU A 79 -12.20 -23.77 -2.46
N ALA A 80 -12.46 -24.95 -3.04
CA ALA A 80 -13.31 -25.96 -2.43
C ALA A 80 -12.77 -26.47 -1.08
N CYS A 81 -11.47 -26.78 -1.00
CA CYS A 81 -10.82 -27.24 0.23
C CYS A 81 -10.94 -26.19 1.35
N THR A 82 -10.59 -24.94 1.03
CA THR A 82 -10.63 -23.85 2.03
C THR A 82 -12.06 -23.56 2.48
N ALA A 83 -13.05 -23.60 1.58
CA ALA A 83 -14.45 -23.43 1.94
C ALA A 83 -14.97 -24.52 2.91
N SER A 84 -14.50 -25.76 2.77
CA SER A 84 -14.95 -26.89 3.60
C SER A 84 -14.18 -27.06 4.91
N TYR A 85 -12.87 -26.79 4.91
CA TYR A 85 -11.97 -27.13 6.02
C TYR A 85 -11.37 -25.90 6.72
N GLN A 86 -11.46 -24.71 6.12
CA GLN A 86 -10.91 -23.46 6.64
C GLN A 86 -12.01 -22.39 6.68
N SER A 87 -13.05 -22.62 7.49
CA SER A 87 -14.17 -21.69 7.58
C SER A 87 -13.75 -20.41 8.32
N SER A 88 -13.72 -19.29 7.60
CA SER A 88 -13.43 -18.00 8.20
C SER A 88 -14.62 -17.45 8.99
N PRO A 89 -14.38 -16.70 10.08
CA PRO A 89 -15.44 -15.97 10.77
C PRO A 89 -16.14 -15.02 9.80
N PRO A 90 -17.44 -14.74 9.97
CA PRO A 90 -18.16 -13.90 9.03
C PRO A 90 -17.61 -12.46 9.03
N TRP A 91 -17.56 -11.83 7.85
CA TRP A 91 -16.95 -10.51 7.64
C TRP A 91 -17.46 -9.42 8.59
N TRP A 92 -18.73 -9.46 8.99
CA TRP A 92 -19.32 -8.44 9.88
C TRP A 92 -18.75 -8.51 11.30
N LEU A 93 -18.29 -9.68 11.75
CA LEU A 93 -17.66 -9.84 13.06
C LEU A 93 -16.32 -9.06 13.10
N THR A 94 -15.53 -9.15 12.05
CA THR A 94 -14.19 -8.54 11.99
C THR A 94 -14.19 -7.10 11.52
N LEU A 95 -15.01 -6.77 10.52
CA LEU A 95 -15.08 -5.43 9.94
C LEU A 95 -16.00 -4.47 10.69
N VAL A 96 -17.00 -4.98 11.43
CA VAL A 96 -17.99 -4.14 12.10
C VAL A 96 -17.93 -4.31 13.61
N VAL A 97 -18.08 -5.53 14.13
CA VAL A 97 -18.23 -5.75 15.58
C VAL A 97 -16.98 -5.34 16.36
N TRP A 98 -15.79 -5.82 16.00
CA TRP A 98 -14.56 -5.49 16.73
C TRP A 98 -14.23 -3.99 16.76
N PRO A 99 -14.20 -3.27 15.61
CA PRO A 99 -14.04 -1.82 15.63
C PRO A 99 -15.13 -1.09 16.43
N THR A 100 -16.38 -1.57 16.36
CA THR A 100 -17.50 -0.98 17.12
C THR A 100 -17.34 -1.18 18.62
N LEU A 101 -16.95 -2.39 19.08
CA LEU A 101 -16.67 -2.67 20.49
C LEU A 101 -15.52 -1.81 21.01
N LEU A 102 -14.46 -1.63 20.21
CA LEU A 102 -13.36 -0.72 20.54
C LEU A 102 -13.86 0.73 20.71
N LEU A 103 -14.70 1.22 19.80
CA LEU A 103 -15.27 2.58 19.88
C LEU A 103 -16.23 2.73 21.06
N ILE A 104 -17.08 1.74 21.34
CA ILE A 104 -18.00 1.75 22.49
C ILE A 104 -17.19 1.76 23.78
N GLY A 105 -16.23 0.86 23.94
CA GLY A 105 -15.37 0.79 25.12
C GLY A 105 -14.60 2.10 25.33
N ALA A 106 -14.01 2.64 24.26
CA ALA A 106 -13.31 3.92 24.31
C ALA A 106 -14.25 5.07 24.69
N GLY A 107 -15.48 5.06 24.17
CA GLY A 107 -16.55 5.99 24.51
C GLY A 107 -16.89 5.92 25.99
N LEU A 108 -17.23 4.75 26.51
CA LEU A 108 -17.56 4.54 27.93
C LEU A 108 -16.43 5.04 28.85
N LEU A 109 -15.18 4.68 28.54
CA LEU A 109 -14.02 5.15 29.30
C LEU A 109 -13.85 6.67 29.20
N PHE A 110 -14.03 7.27 28.02
CA PHE A 110 -13.98 8.71 27.81
C PHE A 110 -15.07 9.47 28.61
N TRP A 111 -16.28 8.92 28.71
CA TRP A 111 -17.35 9.49 29.54
C TRP A 111 -17.08 9.34 31.04
N GLY A 112 -16.52 8.21 31.48
CA GLY A 112 -16.24 7.94 32.90
C GLY A 112 -15.00 8.64 33.46
N LEU A 113 -13.96 8.86 32.65
CA LEU A 113 -12.65 9.38 33.09
C LEU A 113 -12.71 10.69 33.91
N PRO A 114 -13.48 11.73 33.52
CA PRO A 114 -13.55 12.97 34.28
C PRO A 114 -14.15 12.77 35.68
N ALA A 115 -15.25 12.02 35.78
CA ALA A 115 -15.90 11.75 37.06
C ALA A 115 -14.98 10.91 37.98
N TRP A 116 -14.29 9.93 37.41
CA TRP A 116 -13.31 9.14 38.13
C TRP A 116 -12.14 9.99 38.66
N ARG A 117 -11.61 10.91 37.83
CA ARG A 117 -10.52 11.81 38.23
C ARG A 117 -10.94 12.78 39.35
N THR A 118 -12.13 13.39 39.23
CA THR A 118 -12.68 14.27 40.27
C THR A 118 -12.87 13.55 41.61
N ARG A 119 -13.45 12.33 41.59
CA ARG A 119 -13.68 11.55 42.83
C ARG A 119 -12.36 11.12 43.49
N ARG A 120 -11.40 10.66 42.70
CA ARG A 120 -10.12 10.16 43.24
C ARG A 120 -9.20 11.28 43.72
N GLY A 121 -9.24 12.45 43.09
CA GLY A 121 -8.38 13.59 43.42
C GLY A 121 -8.80 14.41 44.64
N ARG A 122 -9.93 14.10 45.30
CA ARG A 122 -10.48 14.87 46.44
C ARG A 122 -10.51 16.39 46.19
N VAL A 123 -10.78 16.77 44.93
CA VAL A 123 -10.77 18.18 44.51
C VAL A 123 -11.95 18.94 45.12
N VAL A 124 -11.73 20.21 45.45
CA VAL A 124 -12.76 21.09 46.04
C VAL A 124 -13.25 22.11 45.00
N PRO A 125 -14.52 22.53 45.08
CA PRO A 125 -15.05 23.59 44.23
C PRO A 125 -14.33 24.93 44.50
N LEU A 126 -14.16 25.75 43.47
CA LEU A 126 -13.44 27.04 43.56
C LEU A 126 -14.05 27.96 44.64
N GLU A 127 -15.37 27.91 44.78
CA GLU A 127 -16.17 28.72 45.71
C GLU A 127 -15.79 28.47 47.17
N ALA A 128 -15.26 27.30 47.50
CA ALA A 128 -14.80 26.99 48.86
C ALA A 128 -13.51 27.75 49.24
N ILE A 129 -12.75 28.24 48.26
CA ILE A 129 -11.45 28.89 48.44
C ILE A 129 -11.49 30.38 48.05
N ASP A 130 -12.21 30.75 47.00
CA ASP A 130 -12.31 32.13 46.51
C ASP A 130 -13.43 32.93 47.19
N ARG A 131 -13.29 33.21 48.49
CA ARG A 131 -14.31 33.91 49.30
C ARG A 131 -14.67 35.31 48.76
N ASP A 132 -13.72 36.00 48.11
CA ASP A 132 -13.87 37.38 47.63
C ASP A 132 -14.28 37.46 46.13
N GLY A 133 -14.47 36.31 45.46
CA GLY A 133 -14.82 36.22 44.04
C GLY A 133 -13.76 36.80 43.08
N ALA A 134 -12.57 37.13 43.58
CA ALA A 134 -11.53 37.79 42.80
C ALA A 134 -10.90 36.84 41.78
N LEU A 135 -10.78 35.55 42.10
CA LEU A 135 -10.25 34.56 41.16
C LEU A 135 -11.29 34.22 40.08
N HIS A 136 -12.56 34.13 40.45
CA HIS A 136 -13.66 33.90 39.52
C HIS A 136 -13.75 35.03 38.47
N ARG A 137 -13.65 36.29 38.88
CA ARG A 137 -13.61 37.45 37.96
C ARG A 137 -12.42 37.40 37.00
N LEU A 138 -11.22 37.16 37.53
CA LEU A 138 -10.00 37.04 36.72
C LEU A 138 -10.12 35.92 35.67
N LEU A 139 -10.67 34.77 36.04
CA LEU A 139 -10.92 33.67 35.10
C LEU A 139 -11.94 34.04 34.04
N GLY A 140 -13.00 34.79 34.40
CA GLY A 140 -13.96 35.34 33.45
C GLY A 140 -13.32 36.29 32.44
N GLU A 141 -12.45 37.19 32.89
CA GLU A 141 -11.69 38.10 32.03
C GLU A 141 -10.76 37.32 31.08
N LEU A 142 -9.97 36.38 31.60
CA LEU A 142 -9.04 35.60 30.78
C LEU A 142 -9.79 34.69 29.78
N ALA A 143 -10.93 34.13 30.17
CA ALA A 143 -11.79 33.35 29.28
C ALA A 143 -12.36 34.21 28.15
N ALA A 144 -12.73 35.47 28.43
CA ALA A 144 -13.18 36.42 27.43
C ALA A 144 -12.04 36.78 26.46
N VAL A 145 -10.83 37.04 26.97
CA VAL A 145 -9.63 37.30 26.13
C VAL A 145 -9.30 36.10 25.23
N ALA A 146 -9.40 34.88 25.76
CA ALA A 146 -9.22 33.65 24.99
C ALA A 146 -10.35 33.37 23.98
N GLY A 147 -11.43 34.16 24.02
CA GLY A 147 -12.60 34.03 23.13
C GLY A 147 -13.38 32.74 23.37
N LEU A 148 -13.51 32.31 24.63
CA LEU A 148 -14.33 31.16 25.01
C LEU A 148 -15.81 31.56 25.11
N THR A 149 -16.69 30.71 24.59
CA THR A 149 -18.15 30.95 24.66
C THR A 149 -18.74 30.69 26.05
N ARG A 150 -18.05 29.91 26.89
CA ARG A 150 -18.44 29.60 28.27
C ARG A 150 -17.21 29.55 29.16
N VAL A 151 -17.33 30.06 30.38
CA VAL A 151 -16.29 29.95 31.42
C VAL A 151 -16.20 28.48 31.85
N PRO A 152 -14.99 27.87 31.91
CA PRO A 152 -14.82 26.50 32.37
C PRO A 152 -15.22 26.34 33.83
N ARG A 153 -15.68 25.14 34.22
CA ARG A 153 -15.82 24.79 35.64
C ARG A 153 -14.44 24.77 36.26
N VAL A 154 -14.26 25.39 37.43
CA VAL A 154 -12.97 25.41 38.11
C VAL A 154 -13.06 24.62 39.41
N VAL A 155 -12.08 23.75 39.61
CA VAL A 155 -11.86 23.00 40.86
C VAL A 155 -10.42 23.23 41.30
N VAL A 156 -10.15 22.97 42.57
CA VAL A 156 -8.82 23.11 43.15
C VAL A 156 -8.42 21.78 43.76
N ASP A 157 -7.17 21.38 43.54
CA ASP A 157 -6.50 20.32 44.30
C ASP A 157 -5.57 20.98 45.33
N PRO A 158 -6.02 21.15 46.60
CA PRO A 158 -5.22 21.82 47.61
C PRO A 158 -3.98 21.02 48.02
N ALA A 159 -3.99 19.70 47.80
CA ALA A 159 -2.91 18.81 48.21
C ALA A 159 -1.79 18.75 47.16
N ALA A 160 -2.03 19.21 45.92
CA ALA A 160 -1.03 19.24 44.87
C ALA A 160 -0.01 20.38 45.08
N PRO A 161 1.27 20.07 45.37
CA PRO A 161 2.30 21.10 45.61
C PRO A 161 2.84 21.71 44.30
N SER A 162 2.47 21.16 43.14
CA SER A 162 2.90 21.63 41.84
C SER A 162 2.36 23.03 41.53
N THR A 163 3.08 23.77 40.69
CA THR A 163 2.70 25.13 40.26
C THR A 163 1.98 25.10 38.90
N GLY A 164 1.26 24.01 38.64
CA GLY A 164 0.57 23.74 37.39
C GLY A 164 -0.94 23.92 37.50
N ALA A 165 -1.59 23.74 36.37
CA ALA A 165 -3.01 23.52 36.26
C ALA A 165 -3.24 22.41 35.23
N VAL A 166 -4.37 21.74 35.31
CA VAL A 166 -4.72 20.67 34.37
C VAL A 166 -6.16 20.82 33.93
N VAL A 167 -6.39 20.82 32.62
CA VAL A 167 -7.74 20.75 32.08
C VAL A 167 -8.15 19.31 31.78
N PHE A 168 -9.35 18.94 32.20
CA PHE A 168 -9.96 17.66 31.87
C PHE A 168 -11.45 17.77 31.58
N GLY A 169 -12.05 16.69 31.07
CA GLY A 169 -13.44 16.68 30.64
C GLY A 169 -13.55 16.81 29.13
N ARG A 170 -14.35 17.77 28.67
CA ARG A 170 -14.70 17.95 27.25
C ARG A 170 -14.65 19.41 26.89
N ASN A 171 -14.37 19.73 25.63
CA ASN A 171 -14.37 21.12 25.18
C ASN A 171 -15.72 21.82 25.41
N GLY A 172 -16.85 21.10 25.34
CA GLY A 172 -18.18 21.66 25.63
C GLY A 172 -18.54 21.77 27.12
N ARG A 173 -17.83 21.05 28.00
CA ARG A 173 -17.96 21.11 29.47
C ARG A 173 -16.58 20.92 30.13
N PRO A 174 -15.66 21.90 29.97
CA PRO A 174 -14.29 21.76 30.45
C PRO A 174 -14.22 22.01 31.95
N THR A 175 -13.38 21.24 32.64
CA THR A 175 -13.04 21.45 34.04
C THR A 175 -11.55 21.77 34.15
N VAL A 176 -11.23 22.96 34.68
CA VAL A 176 -9.85 23.37 35.00
C VAL A 176 -9.59 23.04 36.46
N CYS A 177 -8.56 22.26 36.73
CA CYS A 177 -8.08 21.97 38.07
C CYS A 177 -6.83 22.80 38.34
N LEU A 178 -6.89 23.66 39.37
CA LEU A 178 -5.75 24.44 39.82
C LEU A 178 -5.03 23.71 40.94
N ASP A 179 -3.72 23.56 40.83
CA ASP A 179 -2.93 22.99 41.91
C ASP A 179 -2.74 24.02 43.04
N GLY A 180 -2.69 23.56 44.29
CA GLY A 180 -2.48 24.42 45.46
C GLY A 180 -1.19 25.26 45.36
N GLY A 181 -0.11 24.69 44.82
CA GLY A 181 1.15 25.40 44.60
C GLY A 181 1.04 26.55 43.58
N LEU A 182 0.18 26.43 42.56
CA LEU A 182 -0.08 27.52 41.60
C LEU A 182 -0.85 28.67 42.27
N LEU A 183 -1.84 28.35 43.10
CA LEU A 183 -2.60 29.34 43.85
C LEU A 183 -1.73 30.13 44.82
N ALA A 184 -0.78 29.48 45.49
CA ALA A 184 0.18 30.14 46.37
C ALA A 184 1.03 31.19 45.63
N ARG A 185 1.37 30.94 44.35
CA ARG A 185 2.17 31.85 43.51
C ARG A 185 1.41 33.05 42.96
N ARG A 186 0.07 33.08 43.08
CA ARG A 186 -0.76 34.16 42.52
C ARG A 186 -0.32 35.56 42.96
N ARG A 187 0.11 35.71 44.22
CA ARG A 187 0.52 37.00 44.80
C ARG A 187 1.99 37.34 44.52
N THR A 188 2.86 36.34 44.45
CA THR A 188 4.31 36.54 44.29
C THR A 188 4.76 36.57 42.82
N ASP A 189 4.02 35.91 41.92
CA ASP A 189 4.28 35.85 40.48
C ASP A 189 2.94 35.89 39.71
N SER A 190 2.26 37.06 39.78
CA SER A 190 1.01 37.28 39.07
C SER A 190 1.13 37.11 37.53
N PRO A 191 2.21 37.59 36.87
CA PRO A 191 2.40 37.35 35.44
C PRO A 191 2.52 35.85 35.09
N GLY A 192 3.29 35.09 35.87
CA GLY A 192 3.41 33.64 35.66
C GLY A 192 2.12 32.88 35.93
N PHE A 193 1.32 33.30 36.92
CA PHE A 193 -0.01 32.75 37.18
C PHE A 193 -0.96 32.97 35.98
N ARG A 194 -1.01 34.20 35.45
CA ARG A 194 -1.83 34.52 34.26
C ARG A 194 -1.36 33.74 33.03
N ALA A 195 -0.05 33.57 32.84
CA ALA A 195 0.51 32.82 31.72
C ALA A 195 0.08 31.34 31.74
N VAL A 196 0.10 30.68 32.90
CA VAL A 196 -0.37 29.29 33.04
C VAL A 196 -1.87 29.19 32.72
N LEU A 197 -2.69 30.10 33.25
CA LEU A 197 -4.13 30.09 32.95
C LEU A 197 -4.40 30.30 31.45
N LEU A 198 -3.75 31.28 30.80
CA LEU A 198 -3.92 31.51 29.36
C LEU A 198 -3.49 30.29 28.52
N HIS A 199 -2.46 29.56 28.94
CA HIS A 199 -2.04 28.30 28.31
C HIS A 199 -3.11 27.20 28.44
N GLU A 200 -3.63 26.97 29.64
CA GLU A 200 -4.70 25.98 29.84
C GLU A 200 -6.00 26.36 29.10
N LEU A 201 -6.35 27.64 29.06
CA LEU A 201 -7.48 28.14 28.27
C LEU A 201 -7.24 27.97 26.76
N ALA A 202 -5.99 28.01 26.31
CA ALA A 202 -5.64 27.75 24.92
C ALA A 202 -5.93 26.31 24.52
N HIS A 203 -5.65 25.36 25.41
CA HIS A 203 -6.04 23.96 25.19
C HIS A 203 -7.57 23.79 25.04
N ILE A 204 -8.37 24.53 25.81
CA ILE A 204 -9.83 24.52 25.66
C ILE A 204 -10.23 25.11 24.31
N ARG A 205 -9.71 26.29 23.96
CA ARG A 205 -10.07 27.01 22.73
C ARG A 205 -9.68 26.26 21.46
N ASN A 206 -8.52 25.59 21.48
CA ASN A 206 -7.99 24.78 20.38
C ASN A 206 -8.59 23.37 20.31
N GLY A 207 -9.37 23.01 21.34
CA GLY A 207 -10.10 21.75 21.41
C GLY A 207 -9.25 20.54 21.79
N ASP A 208 -8.14 20.77 22.47
CA ASP A 208 -7.11 19.79 22.81
C ASP A 208 -7.58 18.79 23.87
N VAL A 209 -8.47 19.22 24.77
CA VAL A 209 -8.96 18.41 25.89
C VAL A 209 -9.68 17.16 25.37
N THR A 210 -10.68 17.34 24.49
CA THR A 210 -11.44 16.21 23.94
C THR A 210 -10.55 15.25 23.17
N ILE A 211 -9.68 15.75 22.28
CA ILE A 211 -8.82 14.89 21.45
C ILE A 211 -7.85 14.09 22.32
N THR A 212 -7.25 14.72 23.33
CA THR A 212 -6.33 14.05 24.27
C THR A 212 -7.03 12.91 24.99
N TYR A 213 -8.20 13.16 25.57
CA TYR A 213 -8.94 12.16 26.34
C TYR A 213 -9.51 11.04 25.47
N VAL A 214 -9.99 11.34 24.26
CA VAL A 214 -10.38 10.30 23.28
C VAL A 214 -9.18 9.43 22.91
N THR A 215 -8.02 10.02 22.64
CA THR A 215 -6.78 9.27 22.33
C THR A 215 -6.38 8.37 23.49
N VAL A 216 -6.43 8.87 24.73
CA VAL A 216 -6.09 8.10 25.94
C VAL A 216 -7.04 6.92 26.10
N SER A 217 -8.35 7.15 25.97
CA SER A 217 -9.35 6.11 26.12
C SER A 217 -9.22 5.05 25.05
N LEU A 218 -9.13 5.44 23.78
CA LEU A 218 -8.99 4.53 22.65
C LEU A 218 -7.74 3.66 22.80
N TRP A 219 -6.61 4.24 23.18
CA TRP A 219 -5.37 3.51 23.42
C TRP A 219 -5.51 2.47 24.55
N ARG A 220 -6.09 2.86 25.68
CA ARG A 220 -6.26 1.95 26.83
C ARG A 220 -7.18 0.78 26.51
N VAL A 221 -8.28 1.03 25.80
CA VAL A 221 -9.20 -0.03 25.40
C VAL A 221 -8.55 -0.92 24.34
N PHE A 222 -7.82 -0.36 23.38
CA PHE A 222 -7.07 -1.15 22.40
C PHE A 222 -6.07 -2.09 23.08
N LEU A 223 -5.30 -1.61 24.08
CA LEU A 223 -4.37 -2.44 24.84
C LEU A 223 -5.04 -3.65 25.49
N GLY A 224 -6.19 -3.44 26.15
CA GLY A 224 -6.88 -4.51 26.87
C GLY A 224 -7.72 -5.43 25.99
N LEU A 225 -8.46 -4.87 25.03
CA LEU A 225 -9.46 -5.59 24.24
C LEU A 225 -8.88 -6.26 22.99
N VAL A 226 -7.78 -5.74 22.44
CA VAL A 226 -7.21 -6.20 21.16
C VAL A 226 -5.80 -6.72 21.35
N LEU A 227 -4.91 -5.88 21.90
CA LEU A 227 -3.49 -6.21 21.97
C LEU A 227 -3.22 -7.37 22.94
N LEU A 228 -3.92 -7.42 24.08
CA LEU A 228 -3.75 -8.48 25.06
C LEU A 228 -4.19 -9.86 24.52
N PRO A 229 -5.39 -10.05 23.94
CA PRO A 229 -5.76 -11.33 23.31
C PRO A 229 -4.80 -11.73 22.18
N PHE A 230 -4.38 -10.78 21.35
CA PHE A 230 -3.41 -11.03 20.28
C PHE A 230 -2.05 -11.49 20.85
N LEU A 231 -1.55 -10.82 21.88
CA LEU A 231 -0.32 -11.19 22.56
C LEU A 231 -0.43 -12.60 23.17
N VAL A 232 -1.54 -12.92 23.83
CA VAL A 232 -1.79 -14.25 24.39
C VAL A 232 -1.74 -15.31 23.29
N ARG A 233 -2.40 -15.07 22.14
CA ARG A 233 -2.42 -16.00 20.99
C ARG A 233 -1.03 -16.31 20.45
N TYR A 234 -0.15 -15.32 20.35
CA TYR A 234 1.22 -15.53 19.85
C TYR A 234 2.15 -16.13 20.91
N ILE A 235 1.96 -15.81 22.19
CA ILE A 235 2.67 -16.50 23.28
C ILE A 235 2.29 -17.98 23.33
N THR A 236 1.00 -18.31 23.19
CA THR A 236 0.54 -19.71 23.18
C THR A 236 1.04 -20.45 21.95
N MET A 237 1.11 -19.78 20.79
CA MET A 237 1.69 -20.35 19.57
C MET A 237 3.15 -20.72 19.78
N PHE A 238 3.95 -19.74 20.22
CA PHE A 238 5.36 -19.91 20.50
C PHE A 238 5.63 -21.00 21.55
N ALA A 239 4.80 -21.08 22.59
CA ALA A 239 4.91 -22.13 23.62
C ALA A 239 4.56 -23.53 23.09
N HIS A 240 3.60 -23.64 22.16
CA HIS A 240 3.26 -24.90 21.51
C HIS A 240 4.37 -25.37 20.56
N GLU A 241 4.96 -24.43 19.80
CA GLU A 241 6.06 -24.70 18.86
C GLU A 241 7.29 -25.30 19.53
N LEU A 242 7.69 -24.76 20.70
CA LEU A 242 8.79 -25.28 21.52
C LEU A 242 8.62 -26.76 21.94
N GLY A 243 7.39 -27.28 21.94
CA GLY A 243 7.06 -28.66 22.28
C GLY A 243 6.73 -29.57 21.08
N SER A 244 6.73 -29.05 19.85
CA SER A 244 6.29 -29.78 18.65
C SER A 244 7.46 -30.24 17.76
N THR A 245 7.35 -31.42 17.14
CA THR A 245 8.31 -31.94 16.15
C THR A 245 8.29 -31.18 14.81
N ILE A 246 7.30 -30.30 14.61
CA ILE A 246 7.11 -29.41 13.43
C ILE A 246 7.89 -28.08 13.60
N GLY A 247 8.46 -27.84 14.79
CA GLY A 247 8.86 -26.53 15.33
C GLY A 247 9.91 -25.65 14.62
N PRO A 248 10.84 -26.11 13.76
CA PRO A 248 11.89 -25.21 13.24
C PRO A 248 11.41 -24.15 12.22
N ASN A 249 10.30 -24.38 11.52
CA ASN A 249 9.91 -23.55 10.36
C ASN A 249 8.86 -22.47 10.68
N GLU A 250 8.13 -22.55 11.80
CA GLU A 250 7.10 -21.56 12.19
C GLU A 250 7.60 -20.48 13.19
N GLU A 251 8.76 -20.68 13.83
CA GLU A 251 9.35 -19.76 14.83
C GLU A 251 9.38 -18.28 14.37
N PRO A 252 9.71 -17.95 13.10
CA PRO A 252 9.75 -16.56 12.65
C PRO A 252 8.36 -15.92 12.60
N VAL A 253 7.30 -16.69 12.34
CA VAL A 253 5.92 -16.20 12.30
C VAL A 253 5.46 -15.83 13.71
N ALA A 254 5.65 -16.75 14.67
CA ALA A 254 5.24 -16.51 16.05
C ALA A 254 5.99 -15.32 16.66
N THR A 255 7.31 -15.27 16.45
CA THR A 255 8.15 -14.18 16.96
C THR A 255 7.81 -12.85 16.30
N ARG A 256 7.54 -12.83 15.00
CA ARG A 256 7.14 -11.60 14.29
C ARG A 256 5.81 -11.05 14.81
N GLY A 257 4.85 -11.89 15.17
CA GLY A 257 3.61 -11.44 15.84
C GLY A 257 3.87 -10.75 17.19
N LEU A 258 4.79 -11.29 17.99
CA LEU A 258 5.24 -10.65 19.24
C LEU A 258 5.94 -9.31 18.97
N LEU A 259 6.84 -9.28 17.97
CA LEU A 259 7.55 -8.06 17.58
C LEU A 259 6.59 -6.99 17.04
N LEU A 260 5.56 -7.38 16.29
CA LEU A 260 4.51 -6.48 15.81
C LEU A 260 3.76 -5.83 16.98
N THR A 261 3.47 -6.60 18.04
CA THR A 261 2.86 -6.10 19.28
C THR A 261 3.72 -5.00 19.90
N VAL A 262 5.03 -5.26 20.07
CA VAL A 262 5.98 -4.28 20.61
C VAL A 262 6.08 -3.06 19.70
N PHE A 263 6.19 -3.27 18.38
CA PHE A 263 6.28 -2.21 17.39
C PHE A 263 5.05 -1.30 17.43
N LEU A 264 3.84 -1.85 17.46
CA LEU A 264 2.59 -1.08 17.58
C LEU A 264 2.54 -0.26 18.88
N VAL A 265 2.97 -0.83 20.01
CA VAL A 265 3.03 -0.10 21.29
C VAL A 265 3.96 1.11 21.20
N VAL A 266 5.17 0.91 20.70
CA VAL A 266 6.16 1.98 20.53
C VAL A 266 5.64 3.02 19.54
N LEU A 267 5.12 2.58 18.38
CA LEU A 267 4.60 3.43 17.32
C LEU A 267 3.46 4.34 17.82
N VAL A 268 2.44 3.75 18.44
CA VAL A 268 1.27 4.49 18.94
C VAL A 268 1.66 5.42 20.08
N TYR A 269 2.54 4.98 20.98
CA TYR A 269 3.06 5.83 22.05
C TYR A 269 3.78 7.06 21.49
N LEU A 270 4.73 6.87 20.57
CA LEU A 270 5.50 7.96 19.97
C LEU A 270 4.62 8.90 19.14
N ALA A 271 3.64 8.36 18.40
CA ALA A 271 2.66 9.16 17.65
C ALA A 271 1.81 10.03 18.56
N ARG A 272 1.32 9.45 19.67
CA ARG A 272 0.58 10.19 20.68
C ARG A 272 1.46 11.26 21.33
N ALA A 273 2.68 10.93 21.72
CA ALA A 273 3.60 11.88 22.33
C ALA A 273 3.93 13.04 21.38
N ASP A 274 4.14 12.78 20.09
CA ASP A 274 4.33 13.81 19.07
C ASP A 274 3.13 14.75 18.94
N VAL A 275 1.91 14.19 18.85
CA VAL A 275 0.68 14.99 18.76
C VAL A 275 0.56 15.89 20.00
N LEU A 276 0.76 15.35 21.20
CA LEU A 276 0.71 16.13 22.44
C LEU A 276 1.77 17.25 22.45
N ARG A 277 3.04 16.94 22.16
CA ARG A 277 4.12 17.95 22.11
C ARG A 277 3.81 19.07 21.13
N SER A 278 3.28 18.75 19.95
CA SER A 278 2.95 19.77 18.95
C SER A 278 1.87 20.74 19.45
N ARG A 279 0.90 20.26 20.22
CA ARG A 279 -0.22 21.06 20.75
C ARG A 279 0.22 21.98 21.88
N GLU A 280 1.15 21.54 22.72
CA GLU A 280 1.77 22.40 23.75
C GLU A 280 2.38 23.67 23.14
N MET A 281 3.06 23.54 21.99
CA MET A 281 3.66 24.68 21.29
C MET A 281 2.59 25.64 20.75
N TYR A 282 1.48 25.12 20.23
CA TYR A 282 0.35 25.97 19.79
C TYR A 282 -0.35 26.66 20.96
N ALA A 283 -0.48 25.98 22.11
CA ALA A 283 -1.03 26.57 23.32
C ALA A 283 -0.13 27.69 23.87
N ASP A 284 1.21 27.53 23.82
CA ASP A 284 2.16 28.58 24.18
C ASP A 284 2.03 29.83 23.29
N LEU A 285 1.97 29.65 21.97
CA LEU A 285 1.81 30.76 21.03
C LEU A 285 0.49 31.49 21.21
N ALA A 286 -0.60 30.74 21.46
CA ALA A 286 -1.90 31.32 21.75
C ALA A 286 -1.88 32.13 23.06
N ALA A 287 -1.27 31.59 24.12
CA ALA A 287 -1.16 32.27 25.40
C ALA A 287 -0.39 33.61 25.28
N VAL A 288 0.73 33.63 24.55
CA VAL A 288 1.50 34.85 24.30
C VAL A 288 0.71 35.86 23.45
N ARG A 289 -0.01 35.39 22.42
CA ARG A 289 -0.92 36.24 21.62
C ARG A 289 -2.02 36.88 22.46
N TRP A 290 -2.44 36.22 23.54
CA TRP A 290 -3.46 36.71 24.47
C TRP A 290 -2.89 37.54 25.63
N GLY A 291 -1.61 37.90 25.57
CA GLY A 291 -0.97 38.82 26.53
C GLY A 291 -0.24 38.14 27.68
N ALA A 292 0.08 36.84 27.60
CA ALA A 292 1.02 36.22 28.54
C ALA A 292 2.44 36.77 28.33
N ASP A 293 3.17 37.05 29.43
CA ASP A 293 4.56 37.52 29.36
C ASP A 293 5.48 36.39 28.87
N PRO A 294 6.16 36.54 27.70
CA PRO A 294 7.08 35.53 27.19
C PRO A 294 8.23 35.17 28.15
N ARG A 295 8.59 36.09 29.07
CA ARG A 295 9.65 35.87 30.06
C ARG A 295 9.33 34.73 31.03
N THR A 296 8.06 34.39 31.23
CA THR A 296 7.64 33.25 32.07
C THR A 296 8.22 31.92 31.58
N TRP A 297 8.40 31.76 30.26
CA TRP A 297 9.02 30.56 29.69
C TRP A 297 10.56 30.59 29.81
N ALA A 298 11.17 31.78 29.88
CA ALA A 298 12.61 31.92 30.07
C ALA A 298 13.05 31.57 31.50
N ALA A 299 12.29 32.00 32.52
CA ALA A 299 12.59 31.77 33.94
C ALA A 299 12.55 30.28 34.36
N ARG A 300 11.94 29.40 33.57
CA ARG A 300 11.82 27.95 33.85
C ARG A 300 12.96 27.11 33.26
N THR A 301 13.93 27.73 32.58
CA THR A 301 15.07 27.03 31.99
C THR A 301 16.26 27.12 32.94
N PRO A 302 16.87 26.02 33.40
CA PRO A 302 18.17 26.09 34.04
C PRO A 302 19.17 26.77 33.10
N ALA A 303 20.03 27.65 33.62
CA ALA A 303 21.10 28.25 32.83
C ALA A 303 21.92 27.13 32.20
N ALA A 304 21.96 27.09 30.86
CA ALA A 304 22.77 26.11 30.16
C ALA A 304 24.24 26.38 30.49
N ALA A 305 24.88 25.48 31.24
CA ALA A 305 26.34 25.43 31.31
C ALA A 305 26.88 25.35 29.87
N GLY A 306 27.80 26.25 29.54
CA GLY A 306 28.14 26.62 28.17
C GLY A 306 28.57 25.45 27.26
N GLY A 307 28.30 25.63 25.96
CA GLY A 307 29.08 25.08 24.83
C GLY A 307 29.17 23.56 24.63
N ALA A 308 28.78 22.71 25.58
CA ALA A 308 28.97 21.28 25.46
C ALA A 308 28.00 20.67 24.41
N PRO A 309 28.48 19.78 23.51
CA PRO A 309 27.60 19.03 22.63
C PRO A 309 26.62 18.22 23.49
N ARG A 310 25.32 18.40 23.24
CA ARG A 310 24.27 17.71 23.99
C ARG A 310 24.39 16.20 23.76
N PRO A 311 24.36 15.37 24.81
CA PRO A 311 24.46 13.93 24.66
C PRO A 311 23.26 13.41 23.86
N ALA A 312 23.51 12.53 22.89
CA ALA A 312 22.48 11.90 22.04
C ALA A 312 21.36 11.24 22.87
N PHE A 313 21.69 10.76 24.07
CA PHE A 313 20.75 10.20 25.04
C PHE A 313 19.66 11.20 25.48
N GLY A 314 19.99 12.49 25.60
CA GLY A 314 19.02 13.54 25.97
C GLY A 314 17.97 13.78 24.89
N SER A 315 18.35 13.69 23.62
CA SER A 315 17.42 13.77 22.47
C SER A 315 16.57 12.52 22.33
N PHE A 316 17.12 11.34 22.63
CA PHE A 316 16.35 10.09 22.65
C PHE A 316 15.31 10.06 23.78
N ALA A 317 15.71 10.45 25.00
CA ALA A 317 14.81 10.56 26.14
C ALA A 317 13.66 11.57 25.92
N GLU A 318 13.87 12.58 25.06
CA GLU A 318 12.84 13.54 24.69
C GLU A 318 11.70 12.91 23.87
N LEU A 319 12.01 11.91 23.03
CA LEU A 319 11.01 11.19 22.23
C LEU A 319 9.92 10.57 23.11
N TRP A 320 10.31 10.15 24.32
CA TRP A 320 9.46 9.52 25.32
C TRP A 320 8.73 10.50 26.24
N ARG A 321 8.93 11.81 26.10
CA ARG A 321 8.22 12.82 26.91
C ARG A 321 6.99 13.35 26.17
N THR A 322 5.88 13.51 26.90
CA THR A 322 4.63 14.10 26.37
C THR A 322 4.68 15.62 26.32
N HIS A 323 5.50 16.26 27.16
CA HIS A 323 5.75 17.69 27.13
C HIS A 323 7.13 18.00 26.54
N PRO A 324 7.23 18.98 25.64
CA PRO A 324 8.51 19.41 25.10
C PRO A 324 9.35 20.08 26.19
N ARG A 325 10.68 20.05 26.02
CA ARG A 325 11.60 20.73 26.94
C ARG A 325 11.39 22.24 26.91
N TRP A 326 11.65 22.91 28.04
CA TRP A 326 11.43 24.36 28.17
C TRP A 326 12.26 25.20 27.19
N ASP A 327 13.46 24.74 26.80
CA ASP A 327 14.28 25.40 25.78
C ASP A 327 13.58 25.40 24.41
N LEU A 328 12.99 24.27 24.00
CA LEU A 328 12.25 24.19 22.74
C LEU A 328 10.97 25.03 22.74
N ARG A 329 10.25 25.07 23.87
CA ARG A 329 9.06 25.93 24.03
C ARG A 329 9.44 27.39 23.87
N ARG A 330 10.53 27.83 24.50
CA ARG A 330 11.06 29.20 24.36
C ARG A 330 11.51 29.49 22.93
N ASP A 331 12.26 28.58 22.31
CA ASP A 331 12.77 28.76 20.95
C ASP A 331 11.63 28.82 19.92
N ALA A 332 10.50 28.13 20.17
CA ALA A 332 9.30 28.22 19.35
C ALA A 332 8.63 29.60 19.39
N LEU A 333 8.69 30.27 20.54
CA LEU A 333 8.16 31.63 20.71
C LEU A 333 9.02 32.67 20.00
N THR A 334 10.34 32.44 19.89
CA THR A 334 11.29 33.37 19.26
C THR A 334 11.52 33.09 17.78
N ASN A 335 11.39 31.84 17.34
CA ASN A 335 11.59 31.40 15.96
C ASN A 335 10.46 30.47 15.48
N PRO A 336 9.38 31.04 14.91
CA PRO A 336 8.23 30.28 14.44
C PRO A 336 8.56 29.23 13.37
N ALA A 337 9.71 29.35 12.69
CA ALA A 337 10.14 28.42 11.64
C ALA A 337 10.28 26.96 12.14
N ALA A 338 10.53 26.76 13.45
CA ALA A 338 10.57 25.42 14.03
C ALA A 338 9.23 24.67 13.94
N LEU A 339 8.09 25.39 13.95
CA LEU A 339 6.74 24.82 13.86
C LEU A 339 6.38 24.37 12.43
N PHE A 340 7.03 24.96 11.44
CA PHE A 340 6.85 24.65 10.02
C PHE A 340 7.92 23.70 9.49
N ALA A 341 8.89 23.32 10.32
CA ALA A 341 9.85 22.30 9.97
C ALA A 341 9.13 20.96 9.73
N VAL A 342 9.72 20.13 8.87
CA VAL A 342 9.26 18.76 8.62
C VAL A 342 10.17 17.81 9.40
N PRO A 343 9.84 17.49 10.67
CA PRO A 343 10.65 16.63 11.51
C PRO A 343 10.66 15.17 11.01
N ALA A 344 11.77 14.49 11.29
CA ALA A 344 12.00 13.10 10.90
C ALA A 344 10.99 12.13 11.53
N LEU A 345 10.80 12.19 12.85
CA LEU A 345 9.95 11.26 13.58
C LEU A 345 8.50 11.24 13.06
N PRO A 346 7.78 12.37 12.89
CA PRO A 346 6.42 12.35 12.36
C PRO A 346 6.32 11.80 10.94
N MET A 347 7.34 11.98 10.10
CA MET A 347 7.37 11.36 8.76
C MET A 347 7.52 9.84 8.88
N PHE A 348 8.44 9.37 9.73
CA PHE A 348 8.61 7.94 10.02
C PHE A 348 7.32 7.31 10.56
N LEU A 349 6.71 7.93 11.58
CA LEU A 349 5.48 7.44 12.19
C LEU A 349 4.31 7.43 11.18
N ALA A 350 4.21 8.45 10.33
CA ALA A 350 3.18 8.50 9.29
C ALA A 350 3.36 7.40 8.23
N GLY A 351 4.61 7.15 7.83
CA GLY A 351 4.94 6.09 6.88
C GLY A 351 4.65 4.70 7.44
N ALA A 352 5.07 4.44 8.67
CA ALA A 352 4.82 3.17 9.35
C ALA A 352 3.33 2.91 9.56
N ALA A 353 2.58 3.90 10.07
CA ALA A 353 1.15 3.77 10.26
C ALA A 353 0.40 3.53 8.94
N ALA A 354 0.77 4.23 7.87
CA ALA A 354 0.14 4.07 6.56
C ALA A 354 0.41 2.70 5.94
N ALA A 355 1.65 2.20 6.01
CA ALA A 355 1.99 0.88 5.53
C ALA A 355 1.28 -0.23 6.33
N LEU A 356 1.18 -0.10 7.65
CA LEU A 356 0.39 -1.02 8.48
C LEU A 356 -1.11 -1.00 8.14
N ILE A 357 -1.71 0.19 8.01
CA ILE A 357 -3.11 0.33 7.60
C ILE A 357 -3.34 -0.34 6.24
N ASN A 358 -2.46 -0.07 5.27
CA ASN A 358 -2.53 -0.65 3.93
C ASN A 358 -2.46 -2.18 4.00
N ALA A 359 -1.46 -2.73 4.70
CA ALA A 359 -1.25 -4.16 4.82
C ALA A 359 -2.42 -4.87 5.53
N HIS A 360 -2.95 -4.29 6.61
CA HIS A 360 -4.09 -4.86 7.32
C HIS A 360 -5.38 -4.78 6.52
N LEU A 361 -5.68 -3.66 5.85
CA LEU A 361 -6.86 -3.54 4.98
C LEU A 361 -6.76 -4.47 3.76
N TRP A 362 -5.57 -4.59 3.17
CA TRP A 362 -5.32 -5.51 2.07
C TRP A 362 -5.55 -6.96 2.50
N SER A 363 -5.01 -7.36 3.66
CA SER A 363 -5.23 -8.71 4.21
C SER A 363 -6.71 -8.99 4.47
N LEU A 364 -7.47 -8.01 4.97
CA LEU A 364 -8.92 -8.14 5.14
C LEU A 364 -9.66 -8.23 3.79
N ALA A 365 -9.22 -7.48 2.78
CA ALA A 365 -9.79 -7.55 1.43
C ALA A 365 -9.53 -8.93 0.79
N GLN A 366 -8.33 -9.48 0.93
CA GLN A 366 -8.01 -10.85 0.49
C GLN A 366 -8.84 -11.90 1.23
N GLN A 367 -9.10 -11.72 2.53
CA GLN A 367 -9.93 -12.66 3.29
C GLN A 367 -11.39 -12.69 2.82
N TYR A 368 -12.01 -11.52 2.65
CA TYR A 368 -13.48 -11.41 2.53
C TYR A 368 -13.99 -11.01 1.14
N ALA A 369 -13.11 -10.54 0.27
CA ALA A 369 -13.44 -10.07 -1.07
C ALA A 369 -12.42 -10.62 -2.07
N GLN A 370 -12.16 -11.92 -2.00
CA GLN A 370 -11.24 -12.63 -2.90
C GLN A 370 -11.49 -12.24 -4.35
N ASN A 371 -10.42 -12.01 -5.11
CA ASN A 371 -10.45 -11.61 -6.51
C ASN A 371 -11.14 -10.26 -6.80
N ASN A 372 -11.51 -9.44 -5.79
CA ASN A 372 -12.06 -8.10 -5.99
C ASN A 372 -10.96 -7.02 -5.97
N LYS A 373 -10.43 -6.70 -7.15
CA LYS A 373 -9.38 -5.67 -7.33
C LYS A 373 -9.78 -4.27 -6.89
N TRP A 374 -11.08 -3.94 -6.83
CA TRP A 374 -11.54 -2.66 -6.33
C TRP A 374 -11.52 -2.57 -4.80
N ALA A 375 -11.78 -3.67 -4.10
CA ALA A 375 -11.65 -3.72 -2.64
C ALA A 375 -10.17 -3.57 -2.23
N GLU A 376 -9.28 -4.27 -2.94
CA GLU A 376 -7.82 -4.12 -2.87
C GLU A 376 -7.38 -2.66 -3.13
N GLN A 377 -7.90 -2.01 -4.18
CA GLN A 377 -7.60 -0.61 -4.48
C GLN A 377 -8.13 0.36 -3.42
N ALA A 378 -9.32 0.10 -2.85
CA ALA A 378 -9.91 0.92 -1.80
C ALA A 378 -9.07 0.88 -0.50
N ALA A 379 -8.48 -0.27 -0.18
CA ALA A 379 -7.51 -0.42 0.91
C ALA A 379 -6.30 0.49 0.70
N ALA A 380 -5.70 0.43 -0.49
CA ALA A 380 -4.56 1.26 -0.86
C ALA A 380 -4.89 2.76 -0.84
N LEU A 381 -6.06 3.14 -1.36
CA LEU A 381 -6.51 4.53 -1.41
C LEU A 381 -6.72 5.11 -0.02
N THR A 382 -7.26 4.32 0.91
CA THR A 382 -7.49 4.73 2.30
C THR A 382 -6.15 5.08 2.98
N ALA A 383 -5.16 4.19 2.89
CA ALA A 383 -3.84 4.43 3.45
C ALA A 383 -3.14 5.62 2.77
N ALA A 384 -3.20 5.71 1.43
CA ALA A 384 -2.63 6.79 0.65
C ALA A 384 -3.24 8.16 0.99
N THR A 385 -4.55 8.21 1.24
CA THR A 385 -5.26 9.45 1.62
C THR A 385 -4.78 9.97 2.97
N LEU A 386 -4.69 9.10 3.97
CA LEU A 386 -4.29 9.49 5.32
C LEU A 386 -2.85 10.00 5.34
N VAL A 387 -1.92 9.28 4.70
CA VAL A 387 -0.51 9.68 4.67
C VAL A 387 -0.26 10.90 3.80
N SER A 388 -0.98 11.05 2.67
CA SER A 388 -0.91 12.26 1.85
C SER A 388 -1.45 13.47 2.60
N GLY A 389 -2.48 13.29 3.41
CA GLY A 389 -2.99 14.31 4.31
C GLY A 389 -1.95 14.72 5.38
N VAL A 390 -1.27 13.77 6.03
CA VAL A 390 -0.26 14.10 7.06
C VAL A 390 1.01 14.69 6.44
N ALA A 391 1.68 13.93 5.57
CA ALA A 391 2.98 14.27 5.03
C ALA A 391 2.87 15.41 3.99
N GLY A 392 1.87 15.36 3.12
CA GLY A 392 1.67 16.37 2.10
C GLY A 392 1.33 17.73 2.69
N ILE A 393 0.40 17.83 3.65
CA ILE A 393 0.12 19.12 4.31
C ILE A 393 1.35 19.66 5.03
N ALA A 394 2.14 18.81 5.68
CA ALA A 394 3.39 19.23 6.33
C ALA A 394 4.39 19.82 5.32
N LEU A 395 4.56 19.19 4.15
CA LEU A 395 5.44 19.66 3.08
C LEU A 395 4.93 20.98 2.47
N TRP A 396 3.63 21.08 2.17
CA TRP A 396 3.02 22.31 1.64
C TRP A 396 3.12 23.46 2.63
N ARG A 397 2.89 23.22 3.93
CA ARG A 397 3.10 24.21 5.01
C ARG A 397 4.54 24.70 5.04
N ALA A 398 5.51 23.78 4.97
CA ALA A 398 6.93 24.13 5.01
C ALA A 398 7.34 24.98 3.81
N VAL A 399 6.85 24.65 2.62
CA VAL A 399 7.10 25.42 1.39
C VAL A 399 6.46 26.80 1.45
N ALA A 400 5.19 26.88 1.86
CA ALA A 400 4.49 28.14 1.97
C ALA A 400 5.13 29.06 3.02
N HIS A 401 5.53 28.52 4.17
CA HIS A 401 6.27 29.28 5.19
C HIS A 401 7.62 29.79 4.66
N ALA A 402 8.39 28.94 3.96
CA ALA A 402 9.64 29.35 3.33
C ALA A 402 9.41 30.49 2.32
N ARG A 403 8.31 30.44 1.56
CA ARG A 403 7.95 31.50 0.61
C ARG A 403 7.57 32.81 1.31
N LEU A 404 6.76 32.75 2.36
CA LEU A 404 6.35 33.93 3.13
C LEU A 404 7.52 34.61 3.85
N THR A 405 8.55 33.84 4.22
CA THR A 405 9.74 34.33 4.95
C THR A 405 10.97 34.56 4.07
N ALA A 406 10.83 34.43 2.74
CA ALA A 406 11.93 34.49 1.77
C ALA A 406 13.11 33.53 2.08
N ARG A 407 12.84 32.41 2.76
CA ARG A 407 13.82 31.36 3.06
C ARG A 407 13.85 30.31 1.95
N ARG A 408 14.95 29.55 1.89
CA ARG A 408 15.08 28.44 0.95
C ARG A 408 14.07 27.34 1.29
N ALA A 409 13.21 27.00 0.34
CA ALA A 409 12.25 25.92 0.51
C ALA A 409 12.97 24.57 0.67
N PRO A 410 12.43 23.65 1.50
CA PRO A 410 12.99 22.30 1.60
C PRO A 410 12.89 21.57 0.25
N SER A 411 13.73 20.55 0.04
CA SER A 411 13.67 19.70 -1.15
C SER A 411 12.65 18.56 -1.05
N GLY A 412 12.19 18.24 0.16
CA GLY A 412 11.32 17.08 0.43
C GLY A 412 12.07 15.75 0.61
N VAL A 413 13.27 15.60 0.03
CA VAL A 413 14.03 14.31 0.02
C VAL A 413 14.25 13.74 1.41
N ARG A 414 14.72 14.55 2.38
CA ARG A 414 14.95 14.08 3.75
C ARG A 414 13.66 13.62 4.43
N ALA A 415 12.56 14.36 4.22
CA ALA A 415 11.26 13.97 4.76
C ALA A 415 10.77 12.66 4.14
N GLY A 416 10.97 12.49 2.83
CA GLY A 416 10.65 11.28 2.11
C GLY A 416 11.49 10.07 2.50
N LEU A 417 12.78 10.25 2.84
CA LEU A 417 13.62 9.18 3.39
C LEU A 417 13.05 8.64 4.70
N TRP A 418 12.67 9.52 5.63
CA TRP A 418 12.08 9.10 6.90
C TRP A 418 10.68 8.49 6.70
N LEU A 419 9.88 9.06 5.80
CA LEU A 419 8.57 8.52 5.42
C LEU A 419 8.70 7.08 4.89
N GLY A 420 9.58 6.89 3.90
CA GLY A 420 9.84 5.59 3.29
C GLY A 420 10.50 4.60 4.25
N ALA A 421 11.39 5.05 5.14
CA ALA A 421 11.96 4.22 6.20
C ALA A 421 10.90 3.73 7.19
N GLY A 422 9.91 4.56 7.51
CA GLY A 422 8.74 4.15 8.30
C GLY A 422 7.93 3.08 7.59
N MET A 423 7.66 3.26 6.29
CA MET A 423 6.96 2.27 5.47
C MET A 423 7.72 0.93 5.45
N ALA A 424 9.03 0.96 5.17
CA ALA A 424 9.88 -0.24 5.12
C ALA A 424 9.98 -0.93 6.49
N ALA A 425 10.04 -0.18 7.60
CA ALA A 425 10.03 -0.75 8.93
C ALA A 425 8.73 -1.52 9.21
N ALA A 426 7.57 -0.95 8.86
CA ALA A 426 6.29 -1.64 9.01
C ALA A 426 6.23 -2.96 8.21
N GLU A 427 6.78 -2.98 6.99
CA GLU A 427 6.81 -4.19 6.14
C GLU A 427 7.60 -5.35 6.79
N LEU A 428 8.62 -5.07 7.60
CA LEU A 428 9.39 -6.11 8.31
C LEU A 428 8.62 -6.76 9.46
N PHE A 429 7.69 -6.02 10.09
CA PHE A 429 6.91 -6.50 11.22
C PHE A 429 5.59 -7.17 10.83
N VAL A 430 5.12 -6.98 9.60
CA VAL A 430 3.92 -7.67 9.11
C VAL A 430 4.33 -9.02 8.52
N ASN A 431 3.62 -10.09 8.89
CA ASN A 431 3.85 -11.45 8.39
C ASN A 431 3.35 -11.61 6.95
N ARG A 432 3.96 -10.84 6.04
CA ARG A 432 3.64 -10.81 4.61
C ARG A 432 4.90 -11.05 3.82
N ALA A 433 5.80 -10.05 3.66
CA ALA A 433 7.02 -10.06 2.83
C ALA A 433 8.09 -11.07 3.29
N VAL A 434 7.86 -11.65 4.47
CA VAL A 434 8.64 -12.73 5.04
C VAL A 434 7.66 -13.59 5.82
N LEU A 435 7.47 -14.85 5.43
CA LEU A 435 6.63 -15.81 6.16
C LEU A 435 7.53 -16.59 7.12
N PHE A 436 8.39 -17.47 6.58
CA PHE A 436 9.22 -18.38 7.39
C PHE A 436 10.71 -17.96 7.51
N GLY A 437 11.05 -16.72 7.14
CA GLY A 437 12.41 -16.15 7.32
C GLY A 437 12.41 -14.97 8.29
N TRP A 438 13.58 -14.37 8.56
CA TRP A 438 13.68 -13.10 9.31
C TRP A 438 13.71 -11.86 8.42
N LEU A 439 14.28 -11.99 7.23
CA LEU A 439 14.35 -10.97 6.19
C LEU A 439 13.76 -11.51 4.88
N PRO A 440 13.28 -10.62 3.98
CA PRO A 440 12.86 -11.03 2.65
C PRO A 440 14.01 -11.72 1.92
N ALA A 441 13.71 -12.67 1.04
CA ALA A 441 14.75 -13.34 0.23
C ALA A 441 15.56 -12.31 -0.59
N GLN A 442 14.90 -11.22 -1.01
CA GLN A 442 15.53 -10.10 -1.72
C GLN A 442 15.39 -8.80 -0.90
N PRO A 443 16.21 -8.57 0.15
CA PRO A 443 16.05 -7.42 1.03
C PRO A 443 16.27 -6.08 0.31
N ALA A 444 17.00 -6.09 -0.82
CA ALA A 444 17.19 -4.92 -1.69
C ALA A 444 15.85 -4.32 -2.19
N VAL A 445 14.78 -5.13 -2.29
CA VAL A 445 13.45 -4.66 -2.73
C VAL A 445 12.85 -3.64 -1.74
N LEU A 446 13.24 -3.66 -0.45
CA LEU A 446 12.83 -2.64 0.52
C LEU A 446 13.36 -1.23 0.19
N VAL A 447 14.43 -1.14 -0.61
CA VAL A 447 14.91 0.16 -1.13
C VAL A 447 13.83 0.82 -1.98
N LEU A 448 13.04 0.05 -2.73
CA LEU A 448 11.93 0.61 -3.53
C LEU A 448 10.86 1.25 -2.64
N VAL A 449 10.55 0.66 -1.49
CA VAL A 449 9.62 1.23 -0.50
C VAL A 449 10.15 2.56 0.04
N VAL A 450 11.44 2.64 0.33
CA VAL A 450 12.07 3.89 0.77
C VAL A 450 12.04 4.94 -0.35
N LEU A 451 12.36 4.55 -1.58
CA LEU A 451 12.34 5.42 -2.75
C LEU A 451 10.94 5.96 -3.04
N ALA A 452 9.88 5.18 -2.86
CA ALA A 452 8.50 5.64 -3.03
C ALA A 452 8.19 6.82 -2.09
N GLY A 453 8.60 6.75 -0.82
CA GLY A 453 8.50 7.85 0.13
C GLY A 453 9.29 9.09 -0.31
N VAL A 454 10.51 8.90 -0.85
CA VAL A 454 11.36 9.97 -1.39
C VAL A 454 10.71 10.65 -2.58
N VAL A 455 10.25 9.88 -3.57
CA VAL A 455 9.61 10.39 -4.79
C VAL A 455 8.34 11.14 -4.45
N PHE A 456 7.48 10.57 -3.61
CA PHE A 456 6.25 11.23 -3.15
C PHE A 456 6.54 12.59 -2.51
N ALA A 457 7.49 12.63 -1.55
CA ALA A 457 7.81 13.87 -0.85
C ALA A 457 8.50 14.89 -1.76
N TRP A 458 9.38 14.45 -2.65
CA TRP A 458 10.11 15.30 -3.60
C TRP A 458 9.17 15.92 -4.63
N TRP A 459 8.28 15.11 -5.22
CA TRP A 459 7.25 15.56 -6.14
C TRP A 459 6.29 16.53 -5.47
N THR A 460 5.75 16.18 -4.29
CA THR A 460 4.81 17.03 -3.54
C THR A 460 5.42 18.38 -3.21
N THR A 461 6.71 18.40 -2.84
CA THR A 461 7.43 19.63 -2.53
C THR A 461 7.66 20.51 -3.75
N GLN A 462 8.04 19.93 -4.89
CA GLN A 462 8.19 20.71 -6.13
C GLN A 462 6.84 21.25 -6.63
N CYS A 463 5.77 20.45 -6.52
CA CYS A 463 4.41 20.89 -6.83
C CYS A 463 3.99 22.05 -5.93
N ALA A 464 4.21 21.95 -4.61
CA ALA A 464 3.94 23.04 -3.67
C ALA A 464 4.73 24.31 -4.04
N GLN A 465 6.00 24.17 -4.41
CA GLN A 465 6.84 25.31 -4.81
C GLN A 465 6.31 25.95 -6.10
N LEU A 466 5.96 25.15 -7.10
CA LEU A 466 5.42 25.60 -8.38
C LEU A 466 4.13 26.41 -8.17
N TRP A 467 3.16 25.81 -7.48
CA TRP A 467 1.85 26.41 -7.25
C TRP A 467 1.90 27.62 -6.30
N SER A 468 2.81 27.63 -5.33
CA SER A 468 3.01 28.80 -4.46
C SER A 468 3.45 30.06 -5.23
N VAL A 469 4.07 29.89 -6.41
CA VAL A 469 4.53 31.00 -7.26
C VAL A 469 3.40 31.57 -8.11
N VAL A 470 2.53 30.72 -8.67
CA VAL A 470 1.55 31.16 -9.68
C VAL A 470 0.13 31.32 -9.16
N TRP A 471 -0.25 30.69 -8.05
CA TRP A 471 -1.65 30.61 -7.65
C TRP A 471 -2.29 31.99 -7.38
N PRO A 472 -3.33 32.40 -8.13
CA PRO A 472 -3.89 33.75 -8.01
C PRO A 472 -4.96 33.87 -6.90
N GLY A 473 -5.41 32.74 -6.32
CA GLY A 473 -6.45 32.72 -5.30
C GLY A 473 -6.03 33.36 -3.99
N ARG A 474 -7.01 33.66 -3.11
CA ARG A 474 -6.76 34.21 -1.77
C ARG A 474 -6.13 33.21 -0.80
N ARG A 475 -6.39 31.92 -0.98
CA ARG A 475 -5.94 30.87 -0.06
C ARG A 475 -5.24 29.75 -0.82
N ILE A 476 -4.01 29.41 -0.43
CA ILE A 476 -3.17 28.41 -1.11
C ILE A 476 -3.72 26.97 -1.02
N TRP A 477 -4.58 26.68 -0.03
CA TRP A 477 -5.11 25.32 0.15
C TRP A 477 -5.97 24.83 -1.03
N THR A 478 -6.53 25.76 -1.81
CA THR A 478 -7.31 25.42 -3.01
C THR A 478 -6.45 24.84 -4.14
N ALA A 479 -5.17 25.20 -4.22
CA ALA A 479 -4.19 24.51 -5.09
C ALA A 479 -3.55 23.29 -4.40
N MET A 480 -3.45 23.32 -3.07
CA MET A 480 -2.93 22.20 -2.28
C MET A 480 -3.79 20.95 -2.42
N LEU A 481 -5.11 21.05 -2.26
CA LEU A 481 -6.02 19.89 -2.31
C LEU A 481 -5.91 19.05 -3.59
N PRO A 482 -6.01 19.61 -4.81
CA PRO A 482 -5.82 18.83 -6.03
C PRO A 482 -4.39 18.28 -6.15
N GLY A 483 -3.38 19.00 -5.66
CA GLY A 483 -2.00 18.51 -5.63
C GLY A 483 -1.82 17.30 -4.69
N LEU A 484 -2.48 17.32 -3.53
CA LEU A 484 -2.52 16.21 -2.60
C LEU A 484 -3.33 15.03 -3.14
N ALA A 485 -4.43 15.29 -3.84
CA ALA A 485 -5.21 14.26 -4.51
C ALA A 485 -4.38 13.54 -5.58
N ALA A 486 -3.65 14.26 -6.42
CA ALA A 486 -2.75 13.67 -7.41
C ALA A 486 -1.63 12.82 -6.76
N GLY A 487 -0.99 13.32 -5.70
CA GLY A 487 -0.01 12.56 -4.93
C GLY A 487 -0.61 11.32 -4.24
N CYS A 488 -1.86 11.42 -3.79
CA CYS A 488 -2.60 10.32 -3.17
C CYS A 488 -2.94 9.21 -4.16
N VAL A 489 -3.39 9.56 -5.37
CA VAL A 489 -3.66 8.59 -6.44
C VAL A 489 -2.37 7.84 -6.80
N ALA A 490 -1.25 8.55 -6.93
CA ALA A 490 0.06 7.93 -7.19
C ALA A 490 0.52 6.99 -6.08
N LEU A 491 0.40 7.40 -4.82
CA LEU A 491 0.78 6.56 -3.70
C LEU A 491 -0.19 5.38 -3.51
N SER A 492 -1.46 5.52 -3.87
CA SER A 492 -2.44 4.44 -3.91
C SER A 492 -2.07 3.38 -4.94
N ALA A 493 -1.71 3.79 -6.16
CA ALA A 493 -1.23 2.88 -7.19
C ALA A 493 0.04 2.14 -6.74
N TRP A 494 0.99 2.86 -6.12
CA TRP A 494 2.17 2.25 -5.52
C TRP A 494 1.83 1.23 -4.43
N PHE A 495 0.93 1.57 -3.52
CA PHE A 495 0.51 0.67 -2.45
C PHE A 495 -0.18 -0.58 -2.99
N ALA A 496 -1.08 -0.46 -3.97
CA ALA A 496 -1.69 -1.62 -4.61
C ALA A 496 -0.64 -2.50 -5.30
N TRP A 497 0.33 -1.90 -6.01
CA TRP A 497 1.42 -2.63 -6.68
C TRP A 497 2.34 -3.33 -5.69
N TRP A 498 2.72 -2.64 -4.63
CA TRP A 498 3.53 -3.24 -3.57
C TRP A 498 2.82 -4.42 -2.92
N GLN A 499 1.52 -4.31 -2.66
CA GLN A 499 0.73 -5.36 -2.01
C GLN A 499 0.47 -6.56 -2.93
N GLY A 500 0.17 -6.32 -4.21
CA GLY A 500 -0.15 -7.38 -5.17
C GLY A 500 1.06 -8.03 -5.84
N VAL A 501 2.19 -7.32 -5.96
CA VAL A 501 3.35 -7.78 -6.75
C VAL A 501 4.67 -7.57 -5.98
N GLY A 502 4.92 -6.36 -5.49
CA GLY A 502 6.22 -6.00 -4.90
C GLY A 502 6.62 -6.86 -3.70
N ALA A 503 5.67 -7.17 -2.82
CA ALA A 503 5.88 -8.07 -1.68
C ALA A 503 6.21 -9.50 -2.14
N ILE A 504 5.52 -9.99 -3.18
CA ILE A 504 5.76 -11.30 -3.79
C ILE A 504 7.17 -11.39 -4.37
N ILE A 505 7.64 -10.34 -5.08
CA ILE A 505 9.03 -10.27 -5.56
C ILE A 505 10.02 -10.27 -4.39
N GLY A 506 9.71 -9.58 -3.29
CA GLY A 506 10.51 -9.60 -2.06
C GLY A 506 10.73 -11.00 -1.48
N HIS A 507 9.78 -11.92 -1.69
CA HIS A 507 9.89 -13.34 -1.32
C HIS A 507 10.79 -14.17 -2.24
N GLY A 508 11.27 -13.59 -3.33
CA GLY A 508 12.01 -14.31 -4.35
C GLY A 508 11.14 -14.98 -5.40
N TRP A 509 9.82 -14.79 -5.38
CA TRP A 509 8.96 -15.27 -6.45
C TRP A 509 9.13 -14.40 -7.69
N GLN A 510 9.54 -15.03 -8.78
CA GLN A 510 9.69 -14.41 -10.09
C GLN A 510 9.13 -15.36 -11.15
N VAL A 511 8.51 -14.81 -12.19
CA VAL A 511 8.10 -15.58 -13.37
C VAL A 511 9.33 -16.29 -13.96
N ASN A 512 9.24 -17.60 -14.20
CA ASN A 512 10.36 -18.37 -14.75
C ASN A 512 10.62 -17.97 -16.22
N PRO A 513 11.74 -17.31 -16.54
CA PRO A 513 12.03 -16.88 -17.90
C PRO A 513 12.15 -18.06 -18.88
N ASP A 514 12.62 -19.23 -18.41
CA ASP A 514 12.78 -20.41 -19.25
C ASP A 514 11.44 -20.99 -19.68
N GLY A 515 10.45 -21.00 -18.77
CA GLY A 515 9.10 -21.43 -19.04
C GLY A 515 8.37 -20.51 -20.03
N VAL A 516 8.51 -19.20 -19.85
CA VAL A 516 8.00 -18.20 -20.80
C VAL A 516 8.70 -18.34 -22.15
N ARG A 517 10.01 -18.56 -22.16
CA ARG A 517 10.77 -18.77 -23.41
C ARG A 517 10.30 -20.03 -24.14
N GLN A 518 10.09 -21.14 -23.43
CA GLN A 518 9.52 -22.36 -24.01
C GLN A 518 8.13 -22.12 -24.60
N LEU A 519 7.29 -21.32 -23.93
CA LEU A 519 5.98 -20.93 -24.46
C LEU A 519 6.12 -20.08 -25.74
N LEU A 520 7.04 -19.13 -25.77
CA LEU A 520 7.32 -18.31 -26.97
C LEU A 520 7.92 -19.12 -28.12
N MET A 521 8.60 -20.23 -27.83
CA MET A 521 9.16 -21.15 -28.82
C MET A 521 8.13 -22.16 -29.36
N GLN A 522 6.95 -22.30 -28.72
CA GLN A 522 5.92 -23.22 -29.19
C GLN A 522 5.39 -22.77 -30.56
N GLY A 523 5.51 -23.66 -31.55
CA GLY A 523 5.08 -23.39 -32.94
C GLY A 523 6.16 -22.80 -33.85
N LEU A 524 7.40 -22.62 -33.38
CA LEU A 524 8.51 -22.12 -34.19
C LEU A 524 9.37 -23.25 -34.78
N SER A 525 9.97 -23.02 -35.95
CA SER A 525 10.97 -23.95 -36.49
C SER A 525 12.29 -23.85 -35.71
N PRO A 526 13.10 -24.93 -35.65
CA PRO A 526 14.42 -24.90 -34.98
C PRO A 526 15.35 -23.77 -35.48
N ASP A 527 15.31 -23.48 -36.79
CA ASP A 527 16.13 -22.45 -37.40
C ASP A 527 15.71 -21.04 -36.94
N GLN A 528 14.40 -20.76 -36.89
CA GLN A 528 13.87 -19.48 -36.38
C GLN A 528 14.22 -19.26 -34.91
N VAL A 529 14.19 -20.33 -34.12
CA VAL A 529 14.57 -20.29 -32.70
C VAL A 529 16.06 -19.94 -32.56
N ALA A 530 16.93 -20.56 -33.36
CA ALA A 530 18.37 -20.31 -33.30
C ALA A 530 18.72 -18.87 -33.70
N GLU A 531 18.09 -18.35 -34.76
CA GLU A 531 18.35 -16.99 -35.26
C GLU A 531 17.93 -15.89 -34.27
N HIS A 532 16.84 -16.09 -33.53
CA HIS A 532 16.27 -15.07 -32.65
C HIS A 532 16.35 -15.40 -31.15
N TYR A 533 17.14 -16.40 -30.76
CA TYR A 533 17.21 -16.91 -29.38
C TYR A 533 17.47 -15.81 -28.33
N THR A 534 18.39 -14.89 -28.63
CA THR A 534 18.77 -13.79 -27.73
C THR A 534 17.62 -12.81 -27.53
N ALA A 535 16.92 -12.43 -28.60
CA ALA A 535 15.77 -11.55 -28.55
C ALA A 535 14.59 -12.21 -27.82
N LEU A 536 14.30 -13.48 -28.11
CA LEU A 536 13.27 -14.26 -27.43
C LEU A 536 13.58 -14.41 -25.93
N SER A 537 14.85 -14.63 -25.57
CA SER A 537 15.27 -14.69 -24.16
C SER A 537 15.11 -13.34 -23.46
N ALA A 538 15.46 -12.23 -24.12
CA ALA A 538 15.25 -10.89 -23.58
C ALA A 538 13.76 -10.58 -23.37
N ILE A 539 12.89 -10.97 -24.32
CA ILE A 539 11.43 -10.83 -24.20
C ILE A 539 10.90 -11.69 -23.05
N ALA A 540 11.30 -12.96 -22.99
CA ALA A 540 10.86 -13.90 -21.95
C ALA A 540 11.23 -13.43 -20.54
N PHE A 541 12.40 -12.80 -20.38
CA PHE A 541 12.82 -12.21 -19.12
C PHE A 541 12.12 -10.87 -18.82
N GLY A 542 12.11 -9.94 -19.78
CA GLY A 542 11.69 -8.56 -19.53
C GLY A 542 10.17 -8.34 -19.56
N TRP A 543 9.47 -8.97 -20.49
CA TRP A 543 8.05 -8.69 -20.74
C TRP A 543 7.13 -9.04 -19.56
N PRO A 544 7.24 -10.23 -18.93
CA PRO A 544 6.39 -10.55 -17.79
C PRO A 544 6.57 -9.56 -16.63
N GLN A 545 7.81 -9.15 -16.36
CA GLN A 545 8.14 -8.20 -15.29
C GLN A 545 7.51 -6.83 -15.55
N LEU A 546 7.58 -6.34 -16.78
CA LEU A 546 6.98 -5.06 -17.18
C LEU A 546 5.45 -5.09 -17.10
N GLN A 547 4.81 -6.20 -17.48
CA GLN A 547 3.36 -6.36 -17.41
C GLN A 547 2.82 -6.28 -15.98
N THR A 548 3.60 -6.72 -14.97
CA THR A 548 3.17 -6.64 -13.56
C THR A 548 2.93 -5.20 -13.09
N ILE A 549 3.58 -4.23 -13.72
CA ILE A 549 3.53 -2.82 -13.31
C ILE A 549 2.22 -2.16 -13.77
N THR A 550 1.63 -2.62 -14.87
CA THR A 550 0.42 -2.05 -15.48
C THR A 550 -0.86 -2.81 -15.15
N TYR A 551 -0.76 -3.92 -14.42
CA TYR A 551 -1.88 -4.84 -14.17
C TYR A 551 -2.93 -4.30 -13.19
N LEU A 552 -2.62 -3.22 -12.46
CA LEU A 552 -3.47 -2.73 -11.38
C LEU A 552 -4.34 -1.53 -11.79
N PRO A 553 -5.57 -1.43 -11.24
CA PRO A 553 -6.41 -0.26 -11.44
C PRO A 553 -5.68 1.03 -11.06
N VAL A 554 -6.01 2.14 -11.72
CA VAL A 554 -5.57 3.49 -11.36
C VAL A 554 -4.08 3.79 -11.61
N VAL A 555 -3.23 2.83 -12.04
CA VAL A 555 -1.80 3.09 -12.31
C VAL A 555 -1.61 4.13 -13.41
N LEU A 556 -2.37 4.05 -14.49
CA LEU A 556 -2.26 4.99 -15.60
C LEU A 556 -2.89 6.33 -15.25
N SER A 557 -4.00 6.30 -14.51
CA SER A 557 -4.57 7.49 -13.88
C SER A 557 -3.56 8.20 -12.98
N ALA A 558 -2.78 7.45 -12.18
CA ALA A 558 -1.71 7.96 -11.33
C ALA A 558 -0.60 8.64 -12.14
N VAL A 559 -0.08 7.98 -13.17
CA VAL A 559 0.93 8.58 -14.06
C VAL A 559 0.39 9.87 -14.67
N ALA A 560 -0.82 9.84 -15.23
CA ALA A 560 -1.45 11.01 -15.84
C ALA A 560 -1.53 12.21 -14.88
N VAL A 561 -2.06 12.02 -13.66
CA VAL A 561 -2.20 13.15 -12.71
C VAL A 561 -0.86 13.69 -12.23
N LEU A 562 0.21 12.88 -12.18
CA LEU A 562 1.54 13.32 -11.73
C LEU A 562 2.17 14.37 -12.65
N TRP A 563 1.88 14.35 -13.96
CA TRP A 563 2.41 15.32 -14.92
C TRP A 563 1.39 16.37 -15.36
N LEU A 564 0.10 16.03 -15.39
CA LEU A 564 -0.96 16.99 -15.70
C LEU A 564 -1.12 18.06 -14.60
N MET A 565 -1.09 17.66 -13.33
CA MET A 565 -1.22 18.62 -12.23
C MET A 565 -0.16 19.74 -12.28
N PRO A 566 1.15 19.46 -12.39
CA PRO A 566 2.11 20.55 -12.55
C PRO A 566 1.94 21.30 -13.88
N LEU A 567 1.60 20.62 -14.99
CA LEU A 567 1.41 21.26 -16.30
C LEU A 567 0.34 22.37 -16.29
N LEU A 568 -0.74 22.18 -15.53
CA LEU A 568 -1.82 23.18 -15.37
C LEU A 568 -1.33 24.53 -14.81
N ALA A 569 -0.19 24.57 -14.12
CA ALA A 569 0.39 25.82 -13.63
C ALA A 569 0.75 26.81 -14.76
N TRP A 570 1.07 26.31 -15.96
CA TRP A 570 1.44 27.15 -17.13
C TRP A 570 0.24 27.78 -17.85
N VAL A 571 -0.99 27.39 -17.50
CA VAL A 571 -2.25 27.96 -18.01
C VAL A 571 -2.61 29.27 -17.27
N ILE A 572 -2.03 29.47 -16.09
CA ILE A 572 -2.28 30.62 -15.22
C ILE A 572 -1.48 31.83 -15.73
N PRO A 573 -2.12 32.99 -15.91
CA PRO A 573 -1.42 34.19 -16.33
C PRO A 573 -0.40 34.62 -15.26
N PRO A 574 0.81 35.07 -15.67
CA PRO A 574 1.80 35.56 -14.72
C PRO A 574 1.23 36.76 -13.95
N ALA A 575 1.35 36.73 -12.62
CA ALA A 575 0.92 37.85 -11.80
C ALA A 575 1.93 39.01 -11.97
N PRO A 576 1.47 40.25 -12.24
CA PRO A 576 2.36 41.42 -12.36
C PRO A 576 3.02 41.80 -11.04
N VAL A 577 2.45 41.34 -9.91
CA VAL A 577 2.96 41.52 -8.54
C VAL A 577 2.91 40.16 -7.81
N SER A 578 3.25 40.10 -6.52
CA SER A 578 3.20 38.88 -5.69
C SER A 578 1.76 38.34 -5.64
N PRO A 579 1.59 37.01 -5.62
CA PRO A 579 0.27 36.37 -5.61
C PRO A 579 -0.65 36.88 -4.49
N ARG A 580 -1.97 36.89 -4.73
CA ARG A 580 -2.95 37.43 -3.77
C ARG A 580 -2.84 36.77 -2.40
N TRP A 581 -2.71 35.44 -2.33
CA TRP A 581 -2.55 34.72 -1.06
C TRP A 581 -1.31 35.14 -0.26
N VAL A 582 -0.20 35.53 -0.92
CA VAL A 582 1.02 36.01 -0.25
C VAL A 582 0.76 37.36 0.39
N ARG A 583 0.10 38.27 -0.35
CA ARG A 583 -0.23 39.61 0.14
C ARG A 583 -1.21 39.54 1.32
N ASP A 584 -2.24 38.69 1.20
CA ASP A 584 -3.24 38.49 2.25
C ASP A 584 -2.60 37.88 3.52
N ALA A 585 -1.58 37.02 3.38
CA ALA A 585 -0.92 36.35 4.51
C ALA A 585 0.13 37.21 5.24
N VAL A 586 0.76 38.17 4.55
CA VAL A 586 1.78 39.09 5.13
C VAL A 586 1.13 40.39 5.66
N GLY A 587 -0.09 40.72 5.22
CA GLY A 587 -0.81 41.92 5.63
C GLY A 587 -0.28 43.20 4.99
N ALA A 588 -0.97 44.33 5.20
CA ALA A 588 -0.61 45.64 4.62
C ALA A 588 0.66 46.26 5.22
N SER A 589 1.07 45.83 6.42
CA SER A 589 2.19 46.36 7.20
C SER A 589 3.47 45.52 7.09
N GLY A 590 3.42 44.32 6.50
CA GLY A 590 4.59 43.49 6.24
C GLY A 590 5.17 43.77 4.85
N GLY A 591 6.48 44.00 4.77
CA GLY A 591 7.16 44.16 3.48
C GLY A 591 6.90 42.93 2.59
N VAL A 592 6.28 43.15 1.43
CA VAL A 592 6.02 42.07 0.47
C VAL A 592 7.37 41.53 0.00
N PRO A 593 7.67 40.23 0.17
CA PRO A 593 8.92 39.67 -0.30
C PRO A 593 9.06 39.91 -1.81
N PRO A 594 10.29 40.19 -2.30
CA PRO A 594 10.53 40.52 -3.70
C PRO A 594 9.98 39.45 -4.63
N HIS A 595 9.56 39.84 -5.83
CA HIS A 595 9.11 38.88 -6.84
C HIS A 595 10.19 37.82 -7.06
N GLY A 596 9.86 36.58 -6.72
CA GLY A 596 10.66 35.45 -7.15
C GLY A 596 10.55 35.32 -8.67
N GLU A 597 11.65 34.88 -9.31
CA GLU A 597 11.65 34.48 -10.72
C GLU A 597 10.39 33.68 -11.08
N GLY A 598 9.74 34.05 -12.20
CA GLY A 598 8.56 33.38 -12.71
C GLY A 598 8.84 31.96 -13.21
N LEU A 599 7.81 31.29 -13.72
CA LEU A 599 7.94 29.94 -14.27
C LEU A 599 8.94 29.90 -15.44
N PRO A 600 9.70 28.81 -15.60
CA PRO A 600 10.48 28.60 -16.81
C PRO A 600 9.53 28.51 -18.03
N PRO A 601 9.98 28.92 -19.23
CA PRO A 601 9.15 28.90 -20.41
C PRO A 601 8.73 27.46 -20.77
N LEU A 602 7.46 27.26 -21.12
CA LEU A 602 6.85 25.93 -21.34
C LEU A 602 7.60 25.11 -22.40
N ARG A 603 8.14 25.79 -23.43
CA ARG A 603 8.93 25.15 -24.48
C ARG A 603 10.15 24.36 -23.96
N ARG A 604 10.73 24.75 -22.81
CA ARG A 604 11.86 23.99 -22.23
C ARG A 604 11.44 22.63 -21.67
N ALA A 605 10.15 22.45 -21.35
CA ALA A 605 9.61 21.17 -20.93
C ALA A 605 9.08 20.36 -22.12
N LEU A 606 8.41 21.00 -23.09
CA LEU A 606 7.77 20.29 -24.19
C LEU A 606 8.70 19.95 -25.36
N LEU A 607 9.65 20.83 -25.70
CA LEU A 607 10.49 20.65 -26.89
C LEU A 607 11.35 19.37 -26.84
N PRO A 608 12.02 19.02 -25.73
CA PRO A 608 12.74 17.75 -25.64
C PRO A 608 11.81 16.54 -25.83
N GLY A 609 10.58 16.61 -25.31
CA GLY A 609 9.59 15.55 -25.46
C GLY A 609 9.12 15.38 -26.91
N LEU A 610 8.74 16.48 -27.56
CA LEU A 610 8.30 16.47 -28.96
C LEU A 610 9.41 16.01 -29.91
N LEU A 611 10.63 16.53 -29.75
CA LEU A 611 11.77 16.11 -30.56
C LEU A 611 12.13 14.65 -30.33
N GLY A 612 12.08 14.18 -29.07
CA GLY A 612 12.26 12.76 -28.74
C GLY A 612 11.22 11.87 -29.42
N GLY A 613 9.94 12.26 -29.38
CA GLY A 613 8.86 11.54 -30.05
C GLY A 613 9.01 11.52 -31.57
N VAL A 614 9.33 12.64 -32.21
CA VAL A 614 9.59 12.69 -33.67
C VAL A 614 10.80 11.84 -34.05
N LEU A 615 11.86 11.85 -33.23
CA LEU A 615 13.03 10.99 -33.45
C LEU A 615 12.66 9.50 -33.37
N SER A 616 11.76 9.09 -32.47
CA SER A 616 11.32 7.70 -32.41
C SER A 616 10.58 7.28 -33.67
N TRP A 617 9.86 8.20 -34.34
CA TRP A 617 9.21 7.88 -35.62
C TRP A 617 10.24 7.54 -36.69
N ALA A 618 11.32 8.33 -36.79
CA ALA A 618 12.41 8.06 -37.72
C ALA A 618 13.09 6.71 -37.43
N VAL A 619 13.32 6.39 -36.15
CA VAL A 619 13.87 5.09 -35.73
C VAL A 619 12.93 3.95 -36.11
N VAL A 620 11.61 4.10 -35.89
CA VAL A 620 10.62 3.07 -36.23
C VAL A 620 10.52 2.88 -37.73
N VAL A 621 10.59 3.95 -38.54
CA VAL A 621 10.68 3.84 -40.00
C VAL A 621 11.94 3.06 -40.42
N CYS A 622 13.09 3.29 -39.78
CA CYS A 622 14.30 2.50 -40.01
C CYS A 622 14.12 1.02 -39.62
N VAL A 623 13.45 0.74 -38.50
CA VAL A 623 13.10 -0.63 -38.09
C VAL A 623 12.21 -1.29 -39.13
N MET A 624 11.18 -0.58 -39.62
CA MET A 624 10.27 -1.08 -40.65
C MET A 624 11.02 -1.40 -41.95
N ALA A 625 11.85 -0.46 -42.43
CA ALA A 625 12.68 -0.65 -43.62
C ALA A 625 13.67 -1.82 -43.46
N TYR A 626 14.27 -1.98 -42.28
CA TYR A 626 15.18 -3.08 -41.99
C TYR A 626 14.44 -4.43 -41.99
N MET A 627 13.33 -4.53 -41.28
CA MET A 627 12.53 -5.76 -41.20
C MET A 627 11.91 -6.15 -42.54
N HIS A 628 11.61 -5.17 -43.40
CA HIS A 628 11.15 -5.42 -44.77
C HIS A 628 12.14 -6.27 -45.58
N THR A 629 13.44 -6.20 -45.29
CA THR A 629 14.48 -6.93 -46.04
C THR A 629 14.52 -8.44 -45.75
N TRP A 630 13.90 -8.89 -44.65
CA TRP A 630 13.96 -10.30 -44.20
C TRP A 630 12.61 -10.86 -43.71
N GLN A 631 11.49 -10.22 -44.03
CA GLN A 631 10.18 -10.63 -43.55
C GLN A 631 9.73 -12.02 -44.09
N PRO A 632 9.25 -12.93 -43.23
CA PRO A 632 8.73 -14.23 -43.66
C PRO A 632 7.34 -14.14 -44.34
N PRO A 633 6.90 -15.21 -45.03
CA PRO A 633 5.55 -15.32 -45.57
C PRO A 633 4.47 -15.09 -44.50
N LEU A 634 3.30 -14.58 -44.90
CA LEU A 634 2.23 -14.11 -43.99
C LEU A 634 1.82 -15.14 -42.92
N GLY A 635 1.86 -16.44 -43.23
CA GLY A 635 1.50 -17.52 -42.29
C GLY A 635 2.53 -17.85 -41.21
N GLN A 636 3.68 -17.16 -41.16
CA GLN A 636 4.77 -17.41 -40.20
C GLN A 636 5.23 -16.13 -39.47
N ARG A 637 4.40 -15.08 -39.42
CA ARG A 637 4.79 -13.73 -38.93
C ARG A 637 4.61 -13.51 -37.42
N ASP A 638 4.21 -14.51 -36.65
CA ASP A 638 3.93 -14.35 -35.21
C ASP A 638 5.18 -13.87 -34.44
N VAL A 639 6.34 -14.49 -34.69
CA VAL A 639 7.62 -14.07 -34.07
C VAL A 639 8.06 -12.71 -34.57
N THR A 640 7.95 -12.47 -35.87
CA THR A 640 8.33 -11.19 -36.48
C THR A 640 7.49 -10.04 -35.91
N THR A 641 6.22 -10.29 -35.61
CA THR A 641 5.34 -9.32 -34.95
C THR A 641 5.81 -9.01 -33.52
N LEU A 642 6.17 -10.03 -32.75
CA LEU A 642 6.73 -9.85 -31.40
C LEU A 642 8.07 -9.11 -31.42
N LEU A 643 8.94 -9.42 -32.38
CA LEU A 643 10.21 -8.71 -32.58
C LEU A 643 9.98 -7.25 -32.98
N TYR A 644 9.06 -6.98 -33.90
CA TYR A 644 8.68 -5.62 -34.29
C TYR A 644 8.20 -4.83 -33.07
N GLN A 645 7.30 -5.40 -32.27
CA GLN A 645 6.82 -4.81 -31.02
C GLN A 645 7.95 -4.52 -30.04
N ALA A 646 8.92 -5.42 -29.89
CA ALA A 646 10.08 -5.23 -29.03
C ALA A 646 10.99 -4.08 -29.51
N TRP A 647 11.28 -3.99 -30.80
CA TRP A 647 12.06 -2.90 -31.39
C TRP A 647 11.36 -1.54 -31.26
N VAL A 648 10.06 -1.49 -31.54
CA VAL A 648 9.23 -0.30 -31.33
C VAL A 648 9.26 0.13 -29.86
N PHE A 649 9.11 -0.81 -28.94
CA PHE A 649 9.20 -0.53 -27.51
C PHE A 649 10.57 0.07 -27.13
N LEU A 650 11.67 -0.51 -27.61
CA LEU A 650 13.02 0.03 -27.37
C LEU A 650 13.19 1.45 -27.95
N ALA A 651 12.67 1.72 -29.14
CA ALA A 651 12.71 3.04 -29.76
C ALA A 651 11.95 4.09 -28.92
N LEU A 652 10.78 3.72 -28.39
CA LEU A 652 10.00 4.58 -27.50
C LEU A 652 10.71 4.81 -26.17
N VAL A 653 11.30 3.77 -25.56
CA VAL A 653 12.09 3.90 -24.32
C VAL A 653 13.26 4.84 -24.53
N ALA A 654 14.00 4.70 -25.63
CA ALA A 654 15.14 5.57 -25.95
C ALA A 654 14.73 7.04 -26.08
N ALA A 655 13.60 7.32 -26.74
CA ALA A 655 13.04 8.67 -26.86
C ALA A 655 12.66 9.27 -25.50
N VAL A 656 11.98 8.49 -24.66
CA VAL A 656 11.56 8.89 -23.31
C VAL A 656 12.77 9.19 -22.41
N VAL A 657 13.78 8.32 -22.43
CA VAL A 657 15.05 8.53 -21.69
C VAL A 657 15.76 9.79 -22.15
N THR A 658 15.91 9.97 -23.45
CA THR A 658 16.61 11.12 -24.04
C THR A 658 15.89 12.42 -23.68
N ALA A 659 14.57 12.45 -23.81
CA ALA A 659 13.75 13.61 -23.46
C ALA A 659 13.88 13.96 -21.97
N ALA A 660 13.77 12.98 -21.07
CA ALA A 660 13.85 13.18 -19.63
C ALA A 660 15.23 13.71 -19.19
N VAL A 661 16.31 13.18 -19.75
CA VAL A 661 17.69 13.59 -19.45
C VAL A 661 17.94 15.01 -19.96
N ILE A 662 17.63 15.30 -21.22
CA ILE A 662 17.82 16.64 -21.81
C ILE A 662 17.01 17.68 -21.03
N ALA A 663 15.74 17.40 -20.74
CA ALA A 663 14.87 18.31 -19.98
C ALA A 663 15.42 18.56 -18.56
N SER A 664 15.94 17.51 -17.90
CA SER A 664 16.58 17.63 -16.58
C SER A 664 17.83 18.50 -16.60
N VAL A 665 18.67 18.36 -17.64
CA VAL A 665 19.88 19.18 -17.84
C VAL A 665 19.49 20.62 -18.14
N LEU A 666 18.48 20.87 -18.97
CA LEU A 666 18.04 22.24 -19.28
C LEU A 666 17.31 22.92 -18.10
N ALA A 667 16.76 22.14 -17.16
CA ALA A 667 16.00 22.64 -16.03
C ALA A 667 16.88 23.20 -14.89
N SER A 668 16.75 24.49 -14.60
CA SER A 668 17.38 25.15 -13.44
C SER A 668 16.60 24.92 -12.14
N ARG A 669 15.26 24.79 -12.23
CA ARG A 669 14.32 24.55 -11.13
C ARG A 669 13.27 23.51 -11.56
N TYR A 670 12.55 22.93 -10.61
CA TYR A 670 11.47 21.97 -10.86
C TYR A 670 11.86 20.77 -11.75
N ARG A 671 13.10 20.27 -11.59
CA ARG A 671 13.69 19.26 -12.49
C ARG A 671 12.85 18.01 -12.66
N LEU A 672 12.27 17.52 -11.57
CA LEU A 672 11.43 16.31 -11.61
C LEU A 672 10.19 16.57 -12.45
N LEU A 673 9.50 17.69 -12.22
CA LEU A 673 8.27 18.02 -12.93
C LEU A 673 8.52 18.26 -14.42
N ILE A 674 9.63 18.93 -14.76
CA ILE A 674 10.00 19.21 -16.16
C ILE A 674 10.42 17.92 -16.88
N ALA A 675 11.21 17.06 -16.23
CA ALA A 675 11.60 15.76 -16.78
C ALA A 675 10.38 14.86 -17.02
N LEU A 676 9.43 14.88 -16.08
CA LEU A 676 8.19 14.12 -16.18
C LEU A 676 7.34 14.60 -17.35
N ILE A 677 7.09 15.91 -17.47
CA ILE A 677 6.35 16.47 -18.61
C ILE A 677 7.03 16.10 -19.93
N ALA A 678 8.37 16.18 -20.01
CA ALA A 678 9.11 15.84 -21.22
C ALA A 678 9.02 14.35 -21.58
N ALA A 679 9.18 13.46 -20.59
CA ALA A 679 9.10 12.02 -20.74
C ALA A 679 7.72 11.57 -21.23
N GLU A 680 6.65 12.05 -20.58
CA GLU A 680 5.28 11.71 -20.95
C GLU A 680 4.91 12.29 -22.32
N THR A 681 5.37 13.52 -22.63
CA THR A 681 5.19 14.09 -23.97
C THR A 681 5.90 13.26 -25.04
N ALA A 682 7.11 12.76 -24.77
CA ALA A 682 7.82 11.87 -25.69
C ALA A 682 7.11 10.53 -25.87
N ALA A 683 6.59 9.94 -24.78
CA ALA A 683 5.84 8.69 -24.83
C ALA A 683 4.58 8.84 -25.69
N LEU A 684 3.78 9.90 -25.46
CA LEU A 684 2.54 10.15 -26.19
C LEU A 684 2.79 10.53 -27.65
N ALA A 685 3.73 11.44 -27.92
CA ALA A 685 4.06 11.83 -29.28
C ALA A 685 4.69 10.67 -30.07
N GLY A 686 5.61 9.92 -29.45
CA GLY A 686 6.24 8.75 -30.03
C GLY A 686 5.22 7.67 -30.37
N PHE A 687 4.32 7.33 -29.43
CA PHE A 687 3.27 6.34 -29.65
C PHE A 687 2.27 6.78 -30.72
N ALA A 688 1.90 8.06 -30.79
CA ALA A 688 1.00 8.55 -31.83
C ALA A 688 1.56 8.29 -33.24
N GLY A 689 2.85 8.53 -33.48
CA GLY A 689 3.46 8.22 -34.77
C GLY A 689 3.63 6.72 -35.00
N VAL A 690 3.99 5.93 -33.98
CA VAL A 690 4.01 4.47 -34.07
C VAL A 690 2.65 3.91 -34.46
N PHE A 691 1.59 4.42 -33.85
CA PHE A 691 0.22 4.02 -34.13
C PHE A 691 -0.14 4.30 -35.60
N VAL A 692 0.18 5.50 -36.10
CA VAL A 692 -0.04 5.85 -37.52
C VAL A 692 0.82 4.99 -38.45
N LEU A 693 2.09 4.77 -38.12
CA LEU A 693 3.00 3.95 -38.94
C LEU A 693 2.54 2.49 -39.01
N ALA A 694 2.09 1.93 -37.88
CA ALA A 694 1.59 0.55 -37.81
C ALA A 694 0.22 0.39 -38.49
N ASP A 695 -0.66 1.41 -38.42
CA ASP A 695 -1.97 1.42 -39.08
C ASP A 695 -1.88 1.65 -40.59
N MET A 696 -0.82 2.33 -41.05
CA MET A 696 -0.50 2.52 -42.48
C MET A 696 0.47 1.46 -43.04
N ASP A 697 0.76 0.41 -42.27
CA ASP A 697 1.61 -0.68 -42.72
C ASP A 697 0.97 -1.39 -43.94
N GLY A 698 1.78 -1.69 -44.96
CA GLY A 698 1.30 -2.19 -46.26
C GLY A 698 0.90 -1.11 -47.27
N CYS A 699 0.78 0.17 -46.88
CA CYS A 699 0.50 1.28 -47.80
C CYS A 699 1.76 1.85 -48.47
N VAL A 700 2.92 1.71 -47.83
CA VAL A 700 4.22 2.14 -48.36
C VAL A 700 5.08 0.89 -48.53
N GLN A 701 5.27 0.44 -49.78
CA GLN A 701 5.89 -0.84 -50.08
C GLN A 701 7.27 -1.04 -49.39
N PRO A 702 8.21 -0.08 -49.41
CA PRO A 702 9.52 -0.24 -48.75
C PRO A 702 9.47 -0.35 -47.22
N LEU A 703 8.32 -0.13 -46.59
CA LEU A 703 8.15 -0.12 -45.13
C LEU A 703 7.22 -1.25 -44.65
N ASN A 704 6.70 -2.08 -45.55
CA ASN A 704 5.75 -3.13 -45.19
C ASN A 704 6.40 -4.20 -44.30
N THR A 705 5.84 -4.41 -43.10
CA THR A 705 6.35 -5.37 -42.11
C THR A 705 5.33 -6.39 -41.63
N LEU A 706 4.09 -5.96 -41.35
CA LEU A 706 3.04 -6.78 -40.76
C LEU A 706 2.01 -7.21 -41.83
N GLN A 707 1.61 -6.32 -42.74
CA GLN A 707 0.53 -6.50 -43.70
C GLN A 707 0.99 -6.33 -45.16
N SER A 708 0.72 -7.32 -46.02
CA SER A 708 1.08 -7.25 -47.45
C SER A 708 0.27 -6.22 -48.27
N SER A 709 -0.89 -5.80 -47.78
CA SER A 709 -1.82 -4.89 -48.45
C SER A 709 -2.19 -3.72 -47.55
N CYS A 710 -2.41 -2.55 -48.15
CA CYS A 710 -2.85 -1.35 -47.43
C CYS A 710 -4.28 -1.53 -46.88
N VAL A 711 -4.39 -1.94 -45.61
CA VAL A 711 -5.67 -2.05 -44.89
C VAL A 711 -5.55 -1.33 -43.56
N VAL A 712 -6.28 -0.22 -43.45
CA VAL A 712 -6.36 0.60 -42.24
C VAL A 712 -7.28 -0.10 -41.23
N SER A 713 -6.75 -0.50 -40.08
CA SER A 713 -7.51 -1.17 -39.01
C SER A 713 -7.06 -0.68 -37.63
N PRO A 714 -7.57 0.50 -37.19
CA PRO A 714 -7.14 1.12 -35.94
C PRO A 714 -7.43 0.25 -34.71
N ALA A 715 -8.49 -0.55 -34.76
CA ALA A 715 -8.88 -1.44 -33.67
C ALA A 715 -7.89 -2.60 -33.46
N SER A 716 -7.42 -3.22 -34.54
CA SER A 716 -6.44 -4.31 -34.48
C SER A 716 -5.08 -3.81 -33.97
N ILE A 717 -4.64 -2.65 -34.46
CA ILE A 717 -3.38 -2.02 -34.02
C ILE A 717 -3.47 -1.60 -32.55
N TRP A 718 -4.59 -1.01 -32.13
CA TRP A 718 -4.82 -0.68 -30.72
C TRP A 718 -4.71 -1.93 -29.84
N LEU A 719 -5.36 -3.04 -30.20
CA LEU A 719 -5.32 -4.27 -29.41
C LEU A 719 -3.89 -4.82 -29.25
N GLY A 720 -3.07 -4.75 -30.31
CA GLY A 720 -1.69 -5.22 -30.30
C GLY A 720 -0.71 -4.30 -29.55
N PHE A 721 -0.94 -2.98 -29.55
CA PHE A 721 0.01 -1.99 -29.02
C PHE A 721 -0.40 -1.33 -27.70
N GLN A 722 -1.66 -1.49 -27.25
CA GLN A 722 -2.12 -0.87 -26.00
C GLN A 722 -1.29 -1.28 -24.77
N HIS A 723 -0.75 -2.50 -24.73
CA HIS A 723 0.10 -2.94 -23.61
C HIS A 723 1.44 -2.21 -23.58
N ILE A 724 2.02 -1.92 -24.76
CA ILE A 724 3.26 -1.15 -24.92
C ILE A 724 3.05 0.28 -24.40
N LEU A 725 1.90 0.90 -24.74
CA LEU A 725 1.57 2.25 -24.28
C LEU A 725 1.46 2.32 -22.74
N GLY A 726 0.81 1.34 -22.11
CA GLY A 726 0.69 1.33 -20.65
C GLY A 726 2.07 1.26 -19.98
N VAL A 727 2.94 0.37 -20.45
CA VAL A 727 4.27 0.16 -19.90
C VAL A 727 5.17 1.38 -20.14
N ILE A 728 5.14 1.98 -21.33
CA ILE A 728 6.00 3.12 -21.65
C ILE A 728 5.65 4.37 -20.82
N LEU A 729 4.37 4.60 -20.52
CA LEU A 729 3.95 5.70 -19.65
C LEU A 729 4.50 5.52 -18.24
N VAL A 730 4.39 4.32 -17.66
CA VAL A 730 4.95 4.07 -16.31
C VAL A 730 6.49 4.17 -16.31
N LEU A 731 7.15 3.61 -17.34
CA LEU A 731 8.59 3.77 -17.50
C LEU A 731 9.01 5.22 -17.66
N GLY A 732 8.23 6.04 -18.38
CA GLY A 732 8.45 7.48 -18.51
C GLY A 732 8.48 8.19 -17.16
N ALA A 733 7.52 7.90 -16.30
CA ALA A 733 7.50 8.43 -14.94
C ALA A 733 8.73 7.99 -14.12
N LEU A 734 9.11 6.71 -14.18
CA LEU A 734 10.29 6.19 -13.46
C LEU A 734 11.60 6.81 -13.98
N VAL A 735 11.78 6.85 -15.29
CA VAL A 735 12.93 7.44 -15.97
C VAL A 735 13.06 8.93 -15.64
N ALA A 736 11.95 9.67 -15.59
CA ALA A 736 11.96 11.08 -15.18
C ALA A 736 12.49 11.27 -13.75
N VAL A 737 12.12 10.38 -12.83
CA VAL A 737 12.65 10.38 -11.46
C VAL A 737 14.16 10.17 -11.44
N PHE A 738 14.64 9.11 -12.12
CA PHE A 738 16.08 8.78 -12.14
C PHE A 738 16.91 9.87 -12.84
N ALA A 739 16.47 10.35 -14.00
CA ALA A 739 17.13 11.41 -14.75
C ALA A 739 17.24 12.71 -13.91
N ALA A 740 16.14 13.13 -13.29
CA ALA A 740 16.14 14.33 -12.46
C ALA A 740 17.02 14.18 -11.21
N ALA A 741 17.08 12.98 -10.62
CA ALA A 741 17.90 12.68 -9.45
C ALA A 741 19.40 12.69 -9.81
N ALA A 742 19.78 11.97 -10.88
CA ALA A 742 21.15 11.91 -11.37
C ALA A 742 21.69 13.30 -11.73
N VAL A 743 20.94 14.08 -12.52
CA VAL A 743 21.34 15.44 -12.90
C VAL A 743 21.39 16.36 -11.67
N SER A 744 20.49 16.19 -10.69
CA SER A 744 20.54 16.96 -9.45
C SER A 744 21.77 16.65 -8.61
N ALA A 745 22.24 15.39 -8.62
CA ALA A 745 23.47 14.99 -7.94
C ALA A 745 24.71 15.57 -8.65
N ILE A 746 24.78 15.44 -9.98
CA ILE A 746 25.89 15.98 -10.80
C ILE A 746 26.00 17.49 -10.63
N ARG A 747 24.89 18.23 -10.68
CA ARG A 747 24.88 19.70 -10.51
C ARG A 747 25.24 20.19 -9.11
N ARG A 748 25.15 19.33 -8.09
CA ARG A 748 25.68 19.65 -6.76
C ARG A 748 27.19 19.54 -6.71
N ALA A 749 27.77 18.61 -7.46
CA ALA A 749 29.22 18.46 -7.58
C ALA A 749 29.81 19.57 -8.48
N TRP A 750 29.14 19.89 -9.59
CA TRP A 750 29.57 20.89 -10.56
C TRP A 750 28.48 21.93 -10.83
N PRO A 751 28.47 23.05 -10.08
CA PRO A 751 27.50 24.11 -10.31
C PRO A 751 27.77 24.78 -11.67
N PRO A 752 26.76 24.88 -12.55
CA PRO A 752 26.93 25.56 -13.83
C PRO A 752 27.11 27.07 -13.63
N ALA A 753 27.79 27.72 -14.58
CA ALA A 753 27.88 29.18 -14.64
C ALA A 753 26.47 29.80 -14.68
N THR A 754 26.25 30.84 -13.87
CA THR A 754 24.97 31.55 -13.76
C THR A 754 24.56 32.13 -15.11
N GLN A 755 23.59 31.49 -15.78
CA GLN A 755 22.90 32.07 -16.94
C GLN A 755 21.64 32.79 -16.49
N GLU A 756 21.55 34.08 -16.79
CA GLU A 756 20.32 34.86 -16.59
C GLU A 756 19.18 34.31 -17.46
N PRO A 757 18.01 34.01 -16.88
CA PRO A 757 16.87 33.57 -17.65
C PRO A 757 16.31 34.73 -18.48
N ARG A 758 16.47 34.68 -19.81
CA ARG A 758 15.72 35.58 -20.71
C ARG A 758 14.23 35.25 -20.66
N ALA A 759 13.41 36.22 -20.30
CA ALA A 759 11.95 36.10 -20.27
C ALA A 759 11.41 35.78 -21.68
N GLY A 760 10.86 34.57 -21.85
CA GLY A 760 10.21 34.16 -23.09
C GLY A 760 8.80 34.71 -23.18
N ARG A 761 8.51 35.49 -24.22
CA ARG A 761 7.16 35.92 -24.62
C ARG A 761 6.44 34.80 -25.37
N ASP A 762 6.09 33.70 -24.71
CA ASP A 762 5.14 32.75 -25.34
C ASP A 762 3.72 33.27 -25.10
N GLY A 763 2.88 33.27 -26.15
CA GLY A 763 1.49 33.73 -26.06
C GLY A 763 0.65 32.83 -25.13
N LEU A 764 -0.14 33.45 -24.24
CA LEU A 764 -1.00 32.74 -23.28
C LEU A 764 -1.99 31.78 -23.98
N LEU A 765 -2.53 32.17 -25.14
CA LEU A 765 -3.45 31.34 -25.92
C LEU A 765 -2.79 30.06 -26.43
N ALA A 766 -1.54 30.15 -26.90
CA ALA A 766 -0.75 28.99 -27.35
C ALA A 766 -0.46 28.02 -26.20
N ARG A 767 -0.21 28.54 -24.99
CA ARG A 767 -0.04 27.69 -23.79
C ARG A 767 -1.33 26.96 -23.43
N ARG A 768 -2.47 27.67 -23.43
CA ARG A 768 -3.78 27.08 -23.08
C ARG A 768 -4.20 25.99 -24.04
N THR A 769 -4.05 26.22 -25.34
CA THR A 769 -4.38 25.24 -26.39
C THR A 769 -3.50 24.01 -26.31
N CYS A 770 -2.18 24.18 -26.18
CA CYS A 770 -1.25 23.07 -26.06
C CYS A 770 -1.48 22.23 -24.79
N VAL A 771 -1.63 22.87 -23.62
CA VAL A 771 -1.94 22.16 -22.37
C VAL A 771 -3.29 21.46 -22.44
N GLY A 772 -4.32 22.12 -23.01
CA GLY A 772 -5.65 21.52 -23.18
C GLY A 772 -5.62 20.26 -24.04
N ALA A 773 -4.88 20.26 -25.15
CA ALA A 773 -4.71 19.09 -26.02
C ALA A 773 -4.01 17.93 -25.30
N LEU A 774 -2.93 18.21 -24.55
CA LEU A 774 -2.20 17.21 -23.77
C LEU A 774 -3.08 16.60 -22.66
N CYS A 775 -3.84 17.44 -21.94
CA CYS A 775 -4.80 16.97 -20.93
C CYS A 775 -5.86 16.05 -21.54
N ALA A 776 -6.48 16.46 -22.67
CA ALA A 776 -7.51 15.67 -23.34
C ALA A 776 -6.96 14.32 -23.81
N MET A 777 -5.78 14.31 -24.44
CA MET A 777 -5.13 13.09 -24.92
C MET A 777 -4.83 12.12 -23.77
N ALA A 778 -4.25 12.59 -22.66
CA ALA A 778 -3.93 11.72 -21.54
C ALA A 778 -5.20 11.11 -20.92
N VAL A 779 -6.25 11.91 -20.74
CA VAL A 779 -7.54 11.42 -20.18
C VAL A 779 -8.17 10.36 -21.08
N VAL A 780 -8.21 10.60 -22.40
CA VAL A 780 -8.77 9.63 -23.35
C VAL A 780 -7.99 8.31 -23.33
N ILE A 781 -6.66 8.38 -23.34
CA ILE A 781 -5.80 7.19 -23.31
C ILE A 781 -5.98 6.40 -22.01
N THR A 782 -5.97 7.08 -20.85
CA THR A 782 -6.18 6.43 -19.56
C THR A 782 -7.53 5.73 -19.52
N LEU A 783 -8.61 6.38 -19.95
CA LEU A 783 -9.94 5.78 -20.00
C LEU A 783 -9.99 4.59 -20.96
N ALA A 784 -9.41 4.71 -22.16
CA ALA A 784 -9.39 3.65 -23.15
C ALA A 784 -8.64 2.39 -22.69
N GLN A 785 -7.60 2.54 -21.86
CA GLN A 785 -6.84 1.41 -21.30
C GLN A 785 -7.48 0.82 -20.05
N GLU A 786 -7.99 1.64 -19.12
CA GLU A 786 -8.52 1.13 -17.85
C GLU A 786 -9.93 0.52 -18.00
N ILE A 787 -10.80 1.02 -18.90
CA ILE A 787 -12.17 0.50 -19.06
C ILE A 787 -12.21 -1.01 -19.41
N PRO A 788 -11.42 -1.53 -20.37
CA PRO A 788 -11.38 -2.97 -20.65
C PRO A 788 -10.90 -3.82 -19.47
N LEU A 789 -9.96 -3.32 -18.65
CA LEU A 789 -9.51 -3.99 -17.43
C LEU A 789 -10.62 -4.10 -16.39
N VAL A 790 -11.53 -3.12 -16.34
CA VAL A 790 -12.69 -3.09 -15.43
C VAL A 790 -13.80 -4.03 -15.91
N LEU A 791 -13.95 -4.21 -17.22
CA LEU A 791 -15.05 -4.99 -17.82
C LEU A 791 -14.71 -6.48 -18.03
N LYS A 792 -13.42 -6.85 -18.06
CA LYS A 792 -13.01 -8.26 -18.24
C LYS A 792 -13.29 -9.08 -16.97
N ARG A 793 -14.03 -10.19 -17.13
CA ARG A 793 -14.06 -11.28 -16.14
C ARG A 793 -12.69 -11.99 -16.10
N PRO A 794 -12.29 -12.59 -14.97
CA PRO A 794 -11.07 -13.38 -14.90
C PRO A 794 -11.13 -14.47 -15.98
N LEU A 795 -10.13 -14.51 -16.84
CA LEU A 795 -9.96 -15.58 -17.82
C LEU A 795 -9.64 -16.88 -17.07
N GLU A 796 -10.54 -17.86 -17.14
CA GLU A 796 -10.30 -19.26 -16.74
C GLU A 796 -9.20 -19.85 -17.62
N HIS A 797 -7.92 -19.73 -17.26
CA HIS A 797 -6.82 -20.31 -18.05
C HIS A 797 -5.85 -21.06 -17.15
N ALA A 798 -6.27 -22.27 -16.73
CA ALA A 798 -5.55 -23.15 -15.80
C ALA A 798 -4.39 -24.00 -16.39
N PRO A 799 -4.22 -24.28 -17.71
CA PRO A 799 -3.16 -25.22 -18.10
C PRO A 799 -1.78 -24.60 -18.40
N ALA A 800 -1.69 -23.30 -18.74
CA ALA A 800 -0.41 -22.67 -19.09
C ALA A 800 0.39 -22.15 -17.88
N VAL A 801 -0.29 -21.90 -16.75
CA VAL A 801 0.31 -21.31 -15.55
C VAL A 801 1.37 -22.23 -14.93
N GLY A 802 1.13 -23.55 -14.93
CA GLY A 802 2.10 -24.53 -14.42
C GLY A 802 3.46 -24.54 -15.13
N ARG A 803 3.56 -24.04 -16.37
CA ARG A 803 4.82 -23.91 -17.12
C ARG A 803 5.52 -22.57 -16.89
N ILE A 804 4.81 -21.55 -16.42
CA ILE A 804 5.29 -20.16 -16.26
C ILE A 804 5.73 -19.89 -14.82
N VAL A 805 5.20 -20.68 -13.88
CA VAL A 805 5.54 -20.63 -12.46
C VAL A 805 6.89 -21.30 -12.21
N PRO A 806 7.78 -20.71 -11.38
CA PRO A 806 9.04 -21.35 -10.99
C PRO A 806 8.76 -22.65 -10.24
N GLY A 807 8.96 -23.79 -10.91
CA GLY A 807 9.22 -25.04 -10.22
C GLY A 807 10.65 -25.00 -9.72
N ASP A 808 10.86 -24.70 -8.43
CA ASP A 808 12.13 -25.05 -7.81
C ASP A 808 12.28 -26.58 -7.95
N ASN A 809 13.20 -27.04 -8.79
CA ASN A 809 13.54 -28.46 -9.00
C ASN A 809 14.22 -29.09 -7.77
N THR A 810 14.08 -28.48 -6.60
CA THR A 810 14.61 -28.97 -5.34
C THR A 810 13.80 -30.18 -4.92
N ALA A 811 14.49 -31.28 -4.61
CA ALA A 811 13.84 -32.48 -4.13
C ALA A 811 13.13 -32.18 -2.79
N VAL A 812 11.79 -32.29 -2.78
CA VAL A 812 10.98 -32.16 -1.56
C VAL A 812 11.49 -33.16 -0.53
N SER A 813 11.78 -32.67 0.69
CA SER A 813 12.28 -33.52 1.78
C SER A 813 11.30 -34.64 2.13
N ALA A 814 11.79 -35.77 2.66
CA ALA A 814 10.93 -36.88 3.07
C ALA A 814 9.89 -36.45 4.11
N HIS A 815 10.30 -35.59 5.06
CA HIS A 815 9.41 -35.04 6.08
C HIS A 815 8.32 -34.13 5.49
N THR A 816 8.68 -33.20 4.59
CA THR A 816 7.70 -32.35 3.89
C THR A 816 6.71 -33.20 3.09
N ARG A 817 7.20 -34.21 2.36
CA ARG A 817 6.35 -35.10 1.57
C ARG A 817 5.36 -35.87 2.45
N ALA A 818 5.80 -36.34 3.61
CA ALA A 818 4.92 -36.98 4.58
C ALA A 818 3.81 -36.02 5.06
N MET A 819 4.15 -34.78 5.39
CA MET A 819 3.14 -33.77 5.75
C MET A 819 2.14 -33.51 4.62
N GLN A 820 2.61 -33.42 3.38
CA GLN A 820 1.76 -33.19 2.20
C GLN A 820 0.76 -34.34 1.98
N VAL A 821 1.22 -35.60 2.03
CA VAL A 821 0.31 -36.75 1.83
C VAL A 821 -0.66 -36.94 3.00
N ILE A 822 -0.25 -36.65 4.23
CA ILE A 822 -1.15 -36.67 5.40
C ILE A 822 -2.23 -35.61 5.26
N ALA A 823 -1.83 -34.38 4.90
CA ALA A 823 -2.75 -33.28 4.67
C ALA A 823 -3.73 -33.59 3.53
N TRP A 824 -3.22 -34.05 2.38
CA TRP A 824 -4.03 -34.48 1.22
C TRP A 824 -5.08 -35.52 1.63
N SER A 825 -4.69 -36.48 2.45
CA SER A 825 -5.59 -37.53 2.91
C SER A 825 -6.67 -36.96 3.84
N ARG A 826 -6.30 -36.07 4.78
CA ARG A 826 -7.22 -35.46 5.76
C ARG A 826 -8.29 -34.55 5.14
N VAL A 827 -7.93 -33.76 4.13
CA VAL A 827 -8.81 -32.72 3.55
C VAL A 827 -9.68 -33.20 2.38
N GLY A 828 -9.73 -34.51 2.12
CA GLY A 828 -10.64 -35.06 1.12
C GLY A 828 -10.26 -36.42 0.57
N GLY A 829 -8.97 -36.76 0.56
CA GLY A 829 -8.50 -38.05 0.02
C GLY A 829 -9.16 -39.25 0.69
N TRP A 830 -9.21 -39.27 2.04
CA TRP A 830 -9.91 -40.32 2.79
C TRP A 830 -11.41 -40.34 2.52
N ALA A 831 -12.05 -39.17 2.44
CA ALA A 831 -13.50 -39.10 2.20
C ALA A 831 -13.87 -39.69 0.82
N LEU A 832 -13.06 -39.47 -0.21
CA LEU A 832 -13.24 -40.08 -1.53
C LEU A 832 -13.05 -41.60 -1.48
N MET A 833 -12.01 -42.07 -0.77
CA MET A 833 -11.76 -43.50 -0.60
C MET A 833 -12.88 -44.21 0.19
N ASP A 834 -13.37 -43.57 1.25
CA ASP A 834 -14.41 -44.11 2.12
C ASP A 834 -15.77 -44.16 1.41
N ARG A 835 -16.09 -43.16 0.57
CA ARG A 835 -17.28 -43.16 -0.31
C ARG A 835 -17.24 -44.36 -1.26
N PHE A 836 -16.14 -44.54 -1.98
CA PHE A 836 -15.97 -45.71 -2.87
C PHE A 836 -16.12 -47.03 -2.10
N ALA A 837 -15.48 -47.15 -0.94
CA ALA A 837 -15.55 -48.36 -0.14
C ALA A 837 -16.97 -48.62 0.41
N ALA A 838 -17.74 -47.57 0.72
CA ALA A 838 -19.13 -47.70 1.14
C ALA A 838 -20.02 -48.19 -0.01
N ASP A 839 -19.86 -47.60 -1.19
CA ASP A 839 -20.63 -47.97 -2.39
C ASP A 839 -20.32 -49.40 -2.81
N ALA A 840 -19.03 -49.79 -2.81
CA ALA A 840 -18.61 -51.15 -3.12
C ALA A 840 -19.18 -52.19 -2.13
N ARG A 841 -19.23 -51.85 -0.83
CA ARG A 841 -19.88 -52.70 0.18
C ARG A 841 -21.38 -52.83 -0.09
N SER A 842 -22.06 -51.72 -0.38
CA SER A 842 -23.49 -51.74 -0.67
C SER A 842 -23.81 -52.60 -1.90
N LEU A 843 -23.03 -52.46 -2.98
CA LEU A 843 -23.19 -53.32 -4.15
C LEU A 843 -22.93 -54.79 -3.81
N SER A 844 -21.90 -55.10 -3.01
CA SER A 844 -21.62 -56.49 -2.59
C SER A 844 -22.79 -57.11 -1.81
N GLU A 845 -23.52 -56.32 -1.01
CA GLU A 845 -24.71 -56.77 -0.29
C GLU A 845 -25.87 -57.07 -1.24
N VAL A 846 -26.12 -56.19 -2.22
CA VAL A 846 -27.14 -56.40 -3.27
C VAL A 846 -26.82 -57.65 -4.09
N LEU A 847 -25.57 -57.85 -4.48
CA LEU A 847 -25.12 -59.03 -5.22
C LEU A 847 -25.27 -60.32 -4.40
N ARG A 848 -24.94 -60.28 -3.10
CA ARG A 848 -25.08 -61.43 -2.20
C ARG A 848 -26.55 -61.78 -1.97
N GLU A 849 -27.41 -60.78 -1.78
CA GLU A 849 -28.86 -60.97 -1.69
C GLU A 849 -29.39 -61.58 -2.99
N ALA A 850 -28.94 -61.10 -4.14
CA ALA A 850 -29.35 -61.64 -5.43
C ALA A 850 -28.94 -63.12 -5.60
N ALA A 851 -27.73 -63.47 -5.19
CA ALA A 851 -27.21 -64.83 -5.27
C ALA A 851 -27.92 -65.82 -4.33
N THR A 852 -28.42 -65.35 -3.19
CA THR A 852 -28.94 -66.23 -2.12
C THR A 852 -30.47 -66.23 -2.01
N VAL A 853 -31.13 -65.13 -2.34
CA VAL A 853 -32.57 -64.91 -2.11
C VAL A 853 -33.36 -64.87 -3.42
N THR A 854 -32.95 -64.06 -4.39
CA THR A 854 -33.71 -63.84 -5.64
C THR A 854 -33.27 -64.74 -6.81
N LYS A 855 -32.47 -65.79 -6.53
CA LYS A 855 -31.99 -66.77 -7.53
C LYS A 855 -31.32 -66.12 -8.75
N GLY A 856 -30.53 -65.07 -8.52
CA GLY A 856 -29.76 -64.36 -9.56
C GLY A 856 -30.48 -63.20 -10.23
N ALA A 857 -31.71 -62.86 -9.83
CA ALA A 857 -32.40 -61.68 -10.34
C ALA A 857 -31.94 -60.41 -9.61
N ILE A 858 -31.36 -59.46 -10.35
CA ILE A 858 -30.91 -58.16 -9.84
C ILE A 858 -31.90 -57.10 -10.30
N ASP A 859 -32.41 -56.29 -9.37
CA ASP A 859 -33.26 -55.14 -9.69
C ASP A 859 -32.40 -53.97 -10.20
N PRO A 860 -32.52 -53.56 -11.48
CA PRO A 860 -31.75 -52.44 -12.04
C PRO A 860 -31.95 -51.14 -11.26
N ALA A 861 -33.12 -50.93 -10.65
CA ALA A 861 -33.41 -49.71 -9.88
C ALA A 861 -32.56 -49.61 -8.59
N ARG A 862 -32.08 -50.74 -8.06
CA ARG A 862 -31.19 -50.79 -6.89
C ARG A 862 -29.72 -50.63 -7.25
N VAL A 863 -29.34 -50.88 -8.50
CA VAL A 863 -27.94 -50.85 -8.97
C VAL A 863 -27.62 -49.58 -9.75
N ARG A 864 -28.59 -48.98 -10.45
CA ARG A 864 -28.38 -47.75 -11.20
C ARG A 864 -27.77 -46.60 -10.38
N PRO A 865 -28.25 -46.31 -9.15
CA PRO A 865 -27.64 -45.26 -8.32
C PRO A 865 -26.15 -45.51 -8.05
N PHE A 866 -25.75 -46.76 -7.87
CA PHE A 866 -24.33 -47.11 -7.67
C PHE A 866 -23.48 -46.80 -8.92
N CYS A 867 -23.95 -47.16 -10.12
CA CYS A 867 -23.21 -46.85 -11.35
C CYS A 867 -23.02 -45.33 -11.49
N ASP A 868 -24.05 -44.55 -11.19
CA ASP A 868 -24.04 -43.08 -11.28
C ASP A 868 -23.13 -42.45 -10.18
N ASP A 869 -23.15 -43.00 -8.95
CA ASP A 869 -22.30 -42.57 -7.83
C ASP A 869 -20.82 -42.89 -8.09
N LEU A 870 -20.49 -44.05 -8.66
CA LEU A 870 -19.13 -44.38 -9.08
C LEU A 870 -18.61 -43.40 -10.15
N ALA A 871 -19.49 -43.02 -11.09
CA ALA A 871 -19.19 -41.98 -12.07
C ALA A 871 -18.87 -40.64 -11.39
N GLN A 872 -19.63 -40.30 -10.35
CA GLN A 872 -19.45 -39.06 -9.60
C GLN A 872 -18.16 -39.08 -8.79
N ILE A 873 -17.83 -40.19 -8.12
CA ILE A 873 -16.58 -40.36 -7.39
C ILE A 873 -15.38 -40.17 -8.33
N ALA A 874 -15.41 -40.76 -9.53
CA ALA A 874 -14.33 -40.60 -10.49
C ALA A 874 -14.21 -39.17 -11.05
N ARG A 875 -15.31 -38.42 -11.13
CA ARG A 875 -15.28 -36.98 -11.48
C ARG A 875 -14.74 -36.13 -10.33
N ASP A 876 -15.16 -36.40 -9.10
CA ASP A 876 -14.71 -35.68 -7.91
C ASP A 876 -13.22 -35.92 -7.65
N ALA A 877 -12.76 -37.17 -7.80
CA ALA A 877 -11.36 -37.57 -7.66
C ALA A 877 -10.42 -36.93 -8.68
N ASP A 878 -10.89 -36.73 -9.91
CA ASP A 878 -10.15 -36.06 -10.98
C ASP A 878 -10.07 -34.54 -10.79
N ARG A 879 -11.10 -33.95 -10.17
CA ARG A 879 -11.12 -32.51 -9.82
C ARG A 879 -10.36 -32.20 -8.53
N PHE A 880 -10.05 -33.21 -7.71
CA PHE A 880 -9.33 -33.04 -6.46
C PHE A 880 -7.83 -32.81 -6.70
N PHE A 881 -7.08 -32.50 -5.63
CA PHE A 881 -5.63 -32.32 -5.72
C PHE A 881 -4.94 -33.60 -6.20
N PRO A 882 -3.87 -33.51 -7.01
CA PRO A 882 -2.98 -34.63 -7.24
C PRO A 882 -2.40 -35.14 -5.92
N VAL A 883 -2.19 -36.45 -5.81
CA VAL A 883 -1.49 -37.05 -4.67
C VAL A 883 -0.04 -36.52 -4.67
N PRO A 884 0.45 -35.91 -3.57
CA PRO A 884 1.81 -35.34 -3.47
C PRO A 884 2.95 -36.38 -3.45
N GLU A 885 2.79 -37.53 -4.13
CA GLU A 885 3.81 -38.55 -4.31
C GLU A 885 3.62 -39.25 -5.67
N PRO A 886 4.66 -39.34 -6.53
CA PRO A 886 4.50 -39.78 -7.92
C PRO A 886 3.93 -41.20 -8.10
N GLN A 887 4.34 -42.16 -7.26
CA GLN A 887 3.87 -43.54 -7.40
C GLN A 887 2.40 -43.68 -6.99
N ALA A 888 2.01 -43.05 -5.88
CA ALA A 888 0.64 -42.97 -5.43
C ALA A 888 -0.23 -42.20 -6.42
N GLN A 889 0.27 -41.11 -7.02
CA GLN A 889 -0.46 -40.36 -8.06
C GLN A 889 -0.69 -41.20 -9.33
N SER A 890 0.30 -41.98 -9.76
CA SER A 890 0.12 -42.88 -10.92
C SER A 890 -1.00 -43.88 -10.67
N ARG A 891 -1.02 -44.51 -9.48
CA ARG A 891 -2.08 -45.45 -9.08
C ARG A 891 -3.42 -44.75 -8.88
N TRP A 892 -3.43 -43.52 -8.39
CA TRP A 892 -4.66 -42.72 -8.26
C TRP A 892 -5.30 -42.43 -9.62
N GLN A 893 -4.50 -42.11 -10.64
CA GLN A 893 -4.99 -41.92 -12.02
C GLN A 893 -5.50 -43.23 -12.63
N GLU A 894 -4.84 -44.35 -12.36
CA GLU A 894 -5.30 -45.68 -12.75
C GLU A 894 -6.66 -46.00 -12.12
N PHE A 895 -6.84 -45.74 -10.81
CA PHE A 895 -8.12 -45.87 -10.13
C PHE A 895 -9.22 -45.01 -10.77
N ILE A 896 -8.94 -43.74 -11.10
CA ILE A 896 -9.90 -42.84 -11.76
C ILE A 896 -10.33 -43.40 -13.11
N ALA A 897 -9.38 -43.93 -13.90
CA ALA A 897 -9.68 -44.53 -15.19
C ALA A 897 -10.56 -45.78 -15.05
N GLN A 898 -10.18 -46.70 -14.15
CA GLN A 898 -10.92 -47.93 -13.87
C GLN A 898 -12.35 -47.64 -13.35
N ALA A 899 -12.50 -46.65 -12.47
CA ALA A 899 -13.81 -46.25 -11.95
C ALA A 899 -14.71 -45.64 -13.04
N ARG A 900 -14.16 -44.88 -13.99
CA ARG A 900 -14.91 -44.34 -15.13
C ARG A 900 -15.38 -45.44 -16.08
N GLU A 901 -14.48 -46.35 -16.40
CA GLU A 901 -14.75 -47.50 -17.27
C GLU A 901 -15.82 -48.40 -16.66
N SER A 902 -15.61 -48.83 -15.40
CA SER A 902 -16.57 -49.64 -14.65
C SER A 902 -17.94 -48.98 -14.53
N SER A 903 -18.01 -47.67 -14.29
CA SER A 903 -19.28 -46.93 -14.24
C SER A 903 -20.00 -46.90 -15.60
N ALA A 904 -19.27 -46.67 -16.70
CA ALA A 904 -19.83 -46.64 -18.05
C ALA A 904 -20.38 -48.02 -18.45
N ASP A 905 -19.61 -49.07 -18.20
CA ASP A 905 -19.99 -50.45 -18.48
C ASP A 905 -21.15 -50.90 -17.59
N CYS A 906 -21.18 -50.49 -16.32
CA CYS A 906 -22.29 -50.71 -15.39
C CYS A 906 -23.58 -50.07 -15.91
N GLY A 907 -23.54 -48.80 -16.32
CA GLY A 907 -24.69 -48.09 -16.89
C GLY A 907 -25.19 -48.74 -18.18
N GLN A 908 -24.27 -49.04 -19.11
CA GLN A 908 -24.59 -49.68 -20.38
C GLN A 908 -25.17 -51.09 -20.18
N ALA A 909 -24.66 -51.83 -19.20
CA ALA A 909 -25.18 -53.15 -18.87
C ALA A 909 -26.63 -53.10 -18.36
N LEU A 910 -26.99 -52.08 -17.58
CA LEU A 910 -28.36 -51.89 -17.12
C LEU A 910 -29.29 -51.43 -18.26
N ASP A 911 -28.83 -50.52 -19.12
CA ASP A 911 -29.64 -49.96 -20.22
C ASP A 911 -29.95 -51.00 -21.31
N HIS A 912 -29.08 -52.00 -21.48
CA HIS A 912 -29.25 -53.08 -22.47
C HIS A 912 -29.54 -54.45 -21.85
N GLU A 913 -29.83 -54.52 -20.55
CA GLU A 913 -30.09 -55.77 -19.81
C GLU A 913 -28.98 -56.85 -20.00
N ASN A 914 -27.72 -56.41 -20.13
CA ASN A 914 -26.59 -57.26 -20.45
C ASN A 914 -25.85 -57.73 -19.19
N GLY A 915 -26.28 -58.86 -18.63
CA GLY A 915 -25.67 -59.44 -17.42
C GLY A 915 -24.19 -59.82 -17.55
N ARG A 916 -23.68 -60.09 -18.77
CA ARG A 916 -22.25 -60.37 -18.98
C ARG A 916 -21.40 -59.10 -18.87
N LEU A 917 -21.88 -58.00 -19.45
CA LEU A 917 -21.22 -56.69 -19.31
C LEU A 917 -21.28 -56.20 -17.86
N PHE A 918 -22.37 -56.48 -17.15
CA PHE A 918 -22.48 -56.18 -15.72
C PHE A 918 -21.42 -56.92 -14.89
N LEU A 919 -21.16 -58.20 -15.17
CA LEU A 919 -20.09 -58.96 -14.50
C LEU A 919 -18.68 -58.45 -14.83
N VAL A 920 -18.48 -57.85 -16.01
CA VAL A 920 -17.24 -57.17 -16.39
C VAL A 920 -17.09 -55.90 -15.54
N ALA A 921 -18.12 -55.05 -15.47
CA ALA A 921 -18.12 -53.85 -14.64
C ALA A 921 -17.84 -54.13 -13.16
N VAL A 922 -18.40 -55.21 -12.59
CA VAL A 922 -18.13 -55.64 -11.19
C VAL A 922 -16.67 -56.08 -10.99
N ARG A 923 -16.06 -56.70 -12.00
CA ARG A 923 -14.64 -57.09 -11.94
C ARG A 923 -13.74 -55.86 -11.99
N GLU A 924 -13.99 -54.95 -12.93
CA GLU A 924 -13.26 -53.68 -13.06
C GLU A 924 -13.36 -52.84 -11.78
N MET A 925 -14.52 -52.86 -11.10
CA MET A 925 -14.67 -52.23 -9.79
C MET A 925 -13.77 -52.89 -8.73
N THR A 926 -13.65 -54.22 -8.73
CA THR A 926 -12.77 -54.93 -7.79
C THR A 926 -11.30 -54.55 -8.04
N GLU A 927 -10.90 -54.49 -9.31
CA GLU A 927 -9.58 -54.02 -9.73
C GLU A 927 -9.35 -52.55 -9.29
N ALA A 928 -10.33 -51.68 -9.45
CA ALA A 928 -10.28 -50.31 -8.93
C ALA A 928 -10.07 -50.26 -7.41
N GLY A 929 -10.73 -51.15 -6.65
CA GLY A 929 -10.56 -51.27 -5.22
C GLY A 929 -9.16 -51.72 -4.80
N ASP A 930 -8.56 -52.65 -5.53
CA ASP A 930 -7.19 -53.10 -5.30
C ASP A 930 -6.17 -51.99 -5.60
N THR A 931 -6.37 -51.25 -6.70
CA THR A 931 -5.57 -50.06 -7.04
C THR A 931 -5.65 -49.01 -5.94
N LEU A 932 -6.86 -48.73 -5.43
CA LEU A 932 -7.10 -47.76 -4.36
C LEU A 932 -6.42 -48.16 -3.05
N LYS A 933 -6.44 -49.45 -2.69
CA LYS A 933 -5.70 -49.99 -1.55
C LYS A 933 -4.20 -49.78 -1.72
N ALA A 934 -3.68 -49.98 -2.93
CA ALA A 934 -2.28 -49.77 -3.24
C ALA A 934 -1.85 -48.28 -3.17
N VAL A 935 -2.77 -47.34 -3.39
CA VAL A 935 -2.56 -45.90 -3.09
C VAL A 935 -2.46 -45.67 -1.58
N LYS A 936 -3.43 -46.20 -0.83
CA LYS A 936 -3.51 -46.07 0.64
C LYS A 936 -2.25 -46.61 1.34
N ASP A 937 -1.79 -47.79 0.95
CA ASP A 937 -0.59 -48.42 1.53
C ASP A 937 0.66 -47.57 1.25
N ARG A 938 0.78 -47.01 0.03
CA ARG A 938 1.89 -46.15 -0.34
C ARG A 938 1.91 -44.85 0.46
N ILE A 939 0.76 -44.20 0.64
CA ILE A 939 0.62 -43.02 1.50
C ILE A 939 1.04 -43.35 2.93
N GLY A 940 0.63 -44.50 3.46
CA GLY A 940 1.01 -44.97 4.79
C GLY A 940 2.52 -45.16 4.95
N THR A 941 3.19 -45.79 3.97
CA THR A 941 4.66 -45.93 3.97
C THR A 941 5.36 -44.58 3.97
N VAL A 942 4.92 -43.64 3.12
CA VAL A 942 5.53 -42.31 3.03
C VAL A 942 5.35 -41.51 4.32
N ALA A 943 4.19 -41.61 4.97
CA ALA A 943 3.95 -41.00 6.27
C ALA A 943 4.89 -41.56 7.34
N HIS A 944 5.03 -42.89 7.40
CA HIS A 944 5.92 -43.57 8.35
C HIS A 944 7.39 -43.19 8.15
N ASP A 945 7.88 -43.23 6.91
CA ASP A 945 9.26 -42.89 6.55
C ASP A 945 9.60 -41.42 6.88
N GLY A 946 8.60 -40.53 6.87
CA GLY A 946 8.74 -39.12 7.25
C GLY A 946 8.55 -38.82 8.74
N GLY A 947 8.30 -39.84 9.57
CA GLY A 947 8.25 -39.75 11.03
C GLY A 947 6.85 -39.53 11.63
N PHE A 948 5.77 -39.95 10.96
CA PHE A 948 4.38 -39.81 11.43
C PHE A 948 3.68 -41.13 11.70
#